data_AF-A0A7S4VVQ4-F1
#
_entry.id   AF-A0A7S4VVQ4-F1
#
_cell.length_a   1.000
_cell.length_b   1.000
_cell.length_c   1.000
_cell.angle_alpha   90.00
_cell.angle_beta   90.00
_cell.angle_gamma   90.00
#
_symmetry.space_group_name_H-M   'P 1'
#
loop_
_entity.id
_entity.type
_entity.pdbx_description
1 polymer ?
#
loop_
_entity_poly.entity_id
_entity_poly.type
_entity_poly.pdbx_seq_one_letter_code
_entity_poly.pdbx_strand_id
1 'polypeptide(L)'
;GSRVPVLPIRPPHQPLARSMCGVPPAGGRSLPGLSQTWPMSSLRLRLLLLLAGPRVAAAQPPEGSSAGGTGAGPPPGVEPGEGPPLASAPAPPPPAAARIRCPPGSYRSSAVIWACRAAAGRRFFYARPGAVETALRIPAGVRDLQLNASTAGGAALQLLDPSTQMLLVQDGRAVPSAQRGGLEFRYARRNSSSPRVEELRVALASRPLVVEVRSRDSRWRTVALSFSFQGLSPCPRVLHGCAHYDAAAAEGEVRAWSAWARTQFLNAGVAWGALARDRSDHVMGQDRGVPWYRWGAVWERWGHGSSAASWQPAFAYLDADEDEYVTLAEFAAGFRSSAASEGSGFSVPAWLVWALPLLAVACLGARFAAKEAARKPYVRLGEGGGGPADAELPASLPRRPGGPAAAAGGPGPKADGPRALRGCDAGLGRVGLLECGWFKGNRDQAIPGRPQCSGCGWQCRCPNCSRDMRVLPPVLAWRGPDETAEEDEIQRVIRSMRADPGDAALQEASCARLEQLALGPDSRKRIVALGGLEALLQSMQSQRSAAGVQGHACGALGNLALRSDENQKRIGQEGGVGAVLRSMAEHQASASVQERGEWAVEQLAMTSHNRAEIARCGGGDRIAGAMRAHPESEAVQEHGCMALGNLAFERENRSAESVRAVVDAMRAFPASAALQENACFALHNLACSDEAMRPISQAGGLEAVLRALAEHPTVPGVQENAINALHNVNCGPLHYVHAVADGDGIALILRAMEAHQIPSLQAKACHVLGQLGDRDDDVRSRIEQAGGVTMVERAKSRFQSSREVQQEAREALSILKDL
;
A
#
# COMPACT_ATOMS: atom_id res chain seq x y z
N GLY A 1 -1.62 85.91 38.37
CA GLY A 1 -2.73 85.11 37.82
C GLY A 1 -2.73 83.80 38.57
N SER A 2 -3.83 83.44 39.24
CA SER A 2 -3.76 82.61 40.45
C SER A 2 -5.03 81.78 40.69
N ARG A 3 -4.88 80.56 41.24
CA ARG A 3 -5.91 79.61 41.73
C ARG A 3 -6.72 78.88 40.61
N VAL A 4 -6.95 77.55 40.57
CA VAL A 4 -7.34 76.51 41.58
C VAL A 4 -8.82 76.69 42.00
N PRO A 5 -9.73 75.67 41.95
CA PRO A 5 -9.65 74.27 42.45
C PRO A 5 -9.67 73.18 41.32
N VAL A 6 -10.03 71.88 41.42
CA VAL A 6 -10.79 71.04 42.40
C VAL A 6 -10.31 69.55 42.45
N LEU A 7 -11.08 68.67 43.12
CA LEU A 7 -10.93 67.21 43.43
C LEU A 7 -12.38 66.62 43.62
N PRO A 8 -12.66 65.35 44.05
CA PRO A 8 -11.89 64.08 44.15
C PRO A 8 -12.60 62.89 43.39
N ILE A 9 -12.22 61.59 43.47
CA ILE A 9 -12.64 60.54 44.47
C ILE A 9 -11.90 59.18 44.19
N ARG A 10 -11.90 58.26 45.19
CA ARG A 10 -11.28 56.89 45.26
C ARG A 10 -12.29 55.92 45.96
N PRO A 11 -12.07 54.58 46.10
CA PRO A 11 -11.14 53.60 45.48
C PRO A 11 -12.00 52.47 44.78
N PRO A 12 -12.00 51.12 45.05
CA PRO A 12 -10.99 50.11 45.43
C PRO A 12 -10.97 48.75 44.65
N HIS A 13 -9.90 47.95 44.89
CA HIS A 13 -9.73 46.46 44.91
C HIS A 13 -10.39 45.43 43.93
N GLN A 14 -9.60 44.38 43.63
CA GLN A 14 -9.94 43.04 43.07
C GLN A 14 -10.30 42.04 44.23
N PRO A 15 -10.48 40.68 44.08
CA PRO A 15 -10.34 39.77 42.92
C PRO A 15 -11.33 38.55 42.82
N LEU A 16 -11.01 37.60 41.90
CA LEU A 16 -11.30 36.13 41.90
C LEU A 16 -12.70 35.52 41.62
N ALA A 17 -12.64 34.27 41.14
CA ALA A 17 -13.51 33.10 41.43
C ALA A 17 -14.41 32.47 40.32
N ARG A 18 -14.69 31.17 40.51
CA ARG A 18 -15.40 30.20 39.64
C ARG A 18 -16.92 30.17 39.87
N SER A 19 -17.67 29.71 38.88
CA SER A 19 -18.87 28.83 39.01
C SER A 19 -19.06 28.07 37.69
N MET A 20 -19.56 26.83 37.55
CA MET A 20 -20.36 25.89 38.37
C MET A 20 -21.82 26.24 38.64
N CYS A 21 -22.68 25.86 37.69
CA CYS A 21 -24.09 25.42 37.82
C CYS A 21 -24.51 24.80 36.46
N GLY A 22 -25.53 23.95 36.32
CA GLY A 22 -26.45 23.35 37.29
C GLY A 22 -27.60 22.65 36.54
N VAL A 23 -28.10 21.50 37.04
CA VAL A 23 -29.16 20.71 36.38
C VAL A 23 -30.56 21.26 36.69
N PRO A 24 -31.48 21.31 35.71
CA PRO A 24 -32.92 21.19 35.94
C PRO A 24 -33.52 19.91 35.27
N PRO A 25 -34.60 19.30 35.83
CA PRO A 25 -35.04 17.96 35.42
C PRO A 25 -36.44 17.87 34.76
N ALA A 26 -36.69 16.69 34.16
CA ALA A 26 -37.98 15.96 34.05
C ALA A 26 -39.18 16.56 33.26
N GLY A 27 -39.82 15.68 32.47
CA GLY A 27 -41.10 15.92 31.77
C GLY A 27 -40.99 15.68 30.25
N GLY A 28 -41.64 14.70 29.61
CA GLY A 28 -42.50 13.62 30.12
C GLY A 28 -43.91 13.64 29.53
N ARG A 29 -44.13 12.94 28.40
CA ARG A 29 -45.47 12.57 27.85
C ARG A 29 -45.38 11.48 26.75
N SER A 30 -45.88 10.29 27.08
CA SER A 30 -46.80 9.42 26.30
C SER A 30 -46.86 9.59 24.76
N LEU A 31 -46.47 8.57 23.94
CA LEU A 31 -47.30 7.44 23.40
C LEU A 31 -48.21 7.80 22.19
N PRO A 32 -48.73 6.85 21.37
CA PRO A 32 -48.27 5.49 20.99
C PRO A 32 -48.46 5.08 19.49
N GLY A 33 -47.92 3.90 19.10
CA GLY A 33 -48.42 3.07 17.97
C GLY A 33 -47.99 3.48 16.54
N LEU A 34 -48.04 2.63 15.50
CA LEU A 34 -48.38 1.20 15.31
C LEU A 34 -47.32 0.60 14.32
N SER A 35 -46.91 -0.69 14.37
CA SER A 35 -47.60 -1.88 13.80
C SER A 35 -48.00 -1.69 12.30
N GLN A 36 -47.68 -2.58 11.33
CA GLN A 36 -47.33 -4.01 11.41
C GLN A 36 -46.56 -4.54 10.15
N THR A 37 -46.23 -5.84 10.20
CA THR A 37 -45.48 -6.76 9.31
C THR A 37 -45.77 -6.78 7.78
N TRP A 38 -44.68 -6.91 7.00
CA TRP A 38 -44.36 -7.89 5.92
C TRP A 38 -45.42 -8.97 5.55
N PRO A 39 -45.53 -9.43 4.27
CA PRO A 39 -44.44 -10.14 3.55
C PRO A 39 -44.32 -9.98 2.01
N MET A 40 -43.37 -10.69 1.39
CA MET A 40 -43.03 -10.72 -0.04
C MET A 40 -43.78 -11.81 -0.85
N SER A 41 -43.83 -11.70 -2.20
CA SER A 41 -43.49 -12.81 -3.14
C SER A 41 -43.44 -12.45 -4.64
N SER A 42 -42.61 -13.23 -5.36
CA SER A 42 -42.29 -13.36 -6.79
C SER A 42 -43.35 -12.99 -7.87
N LEU A 43 -43.05 -12.46 -9.07
CA LEU A 43 -41.96 -12.64 -10.08
C LEU A 43 -42.14 -13.86 -11.03
N ARG A 44 -42.53 -13.60 -12.30
CA ARG A 44 -42.18 -14.31 -13.57
C ARG A 44 -43.04 -13.79 -14.78
N LEU A 45 -42.81 -14.09 -16.07
CA LEU A 45 -41.62 -14.21 -16.97
C LEU A 45 -42.07 -14.75 -18.37
N ARG A 46 -41.77 -14.05 -19.49
CA ARG A 46 -41.67 -14.53 -20.92
C ARG A 46 -41.35 -13.31 -21.83
N LEU A 47 -40.43 -13.27 -22.81
CA LEU A 47 -39.65 -14.23 -23.65
C LEU A 47 -40.29 -14.55 -25.03
N LEU A 48 -39.45 -14.85 -26.05
CA LEU A 48 -39.69 -15.07 -27.51
C LEU A 48 -39.51 -13.79 -28.38
N LEU A 49 -38.97 -13.78 -29.62
CA LEU A 49 -38.28 -14.80 -30.46
C LEU A 49 -37.52 -14.15 -31.67
N LEU A 50 -36.90 -14.99 -32.53
CA LEU A 50 -36.25 -14.75 -33.85
C LEU A 50 -34.84 -14.09 -33.79
N LEU A 51 -33.76 -14.53 -34.45
CA LEU A 51 -33.41 -15.39 -35.62
C LEU A 51 -32.87 -14.59 -36.83
N ALA A 52 -31.55 -14.59 -37.06
CA ALA A 52 -30.90 -14.65 -38.39
C ALA A 52 -29.36 -14.71 -38.31
N GLY A 53 -28.71 -15.46 -39.22
CA GLY A 53 -27.33 -15.23 -39.70
C GLY A 53 -27.38 -14.91 -41.20
N PRO A 54 -26.40 -15.28 -42.07
CA PRO A 54 -25.12 -15.96 -41.79
C PRO A 54 -23.91 -15.51 -42.69
N ARG A 55 -22.78 -16.24 -42.62
CA ARG A 55 -21.64 -16.37 -43.61
C ARG A 55 -20.78 -15.10 -43.86
N VAL A 56 -19.44 -15.12 -43.94
CA VAL A 56 -18.38 -16.05 -44.42
C VAL A 56 -18.05 -15.95 -45.93
N ALA A 57 -16.84 -15.44 -46.22
CA ALA A 57 -16.04 -15.65 -47.45
C ALA A 57 -14.56 -15.32 -47.15
N ALA A 58 -13.60 -15.86 -47.93
CA ALA A 58 -12.15 -15.68 -47.73
C ALA A 58 -11.37 -15.66 -49.06
N ALA A 59 -10.13 -15.13 -49.07
CA ALA A 59 -9.20 -15.16 -50.21
C ALA A 59 -7.72 -15.03 -49.76
N GLN A 60 -6.76 -15.40 -50.62
CA GLN A 60 -5.30 -15.44 -50.38
C GLN A 60 -4.47 -14.72 -51.50
N PRO A 61 -3.15 -14.50 -51.34
CA PRO A 61 -2.32 -13.60 -52.17
C PRO A 61 -1.21 -14.27 -53.03
N PRO A 62 -0.50 -13.48 -53.89
CA PRO A 62 0.92 -13.64 -54.28
C PRO A 62 1.80 -12.43 -53.80
N GLU A 63 3.12 -12.49 -53.52
CA GLU A 63 4.33 -12.73 -54.36
C GLU A 63 4.64 -11.66 -55.45
N GLY A 64 5.87 -11.15 -55.70
CA GLY A 64 7.19 -11.27 -55.04
C GLY A 64 8.40 -10.71 -55.88
N SER A 65 9.60 -10.48 -55.28
CA SER A 65 10.94 -10.18 -55.92
C SER A 65 11.09 -8.81 -56.69
N SER A 66 12.22 -8.29 -57.24
CA SER A 66 13.72 -8.27 -57.03
C SER A 66 14.41 -7.38 -58.13
N ALA A 67 15.71 -6.98 -58.18
CA ALA A 67 16.73 -6.49 -57.22
C ALA A 67 18.00 -5.88 -57.95
N GLY A 68 18.79 -4.97 -57.32
CA GLY A 68 20.10 -4.42 -57.81
C GLY A 68 20.07 -3.09 -58.63
N GLY A 69 21.14 -2.28 -58.83
CA GLY A 69 22.51 -2.23 -58.27
C GLY A 69 23.49 -1.24 -59.01
N THR A 70 24.55 -0.73 -58.33
CA THR A 70 25.72 0.10 -58.86
C THR A 70 25.44 1.53 -59.40
N GLY A 71 26.39 2.50 -59.49
CA GLY A 71 27.74 2.66 -58.92
C GLY A 71 28.80 3.36 -59.83
N ALA A 72 29.21 4.64 -59.57
CA ALA A 72 30.31 5.35 -60.28
C ALA A 72 30.86 6.60 -59.52
N GLY A 73 32.00 7.19 -59.96
CA GLY A 73 32.74 8.30 -59.30
C GLY A 73 33.05 9.57 -60.16
N PRO A 74 33.87 10.54 -59.65
CA PRO A 74 33.82 11.96 -60.09
C PRO A 74 35.09 12.56 -60.76
N PRO A 75 34.99 13.77 -61.37
CA PRO A 75 36.09 14.68 -61.73
C PRO A 75 36.13 16.02 -60.92
N PRO A 76 37.16 16.90 -61.04
CA PRO A 76 37.52 17.84 -59.96
C PRO A 76 37.53 19.37 -60.27
N GLY A 77 37.37 20.18 -59.20
CA GLY A 77 38.30 21.26 -58.78
C GLY A 77 38.25 22.68 -59.41
N VAL A 78 37.83 23.69 -58.62
CA VAL A 78 38.30 25.10 -58.65
C VAL A 78 38.18 25.70 -57.22
N GLU A 79 39.14 26.54 -56.82
CA GLU A 79 39.10 27.51 -55.69
C GLU A 79 39.61 28.88 -56.24
N PRO A 80 39.42 30.06 -55.59
CA PRO A 80 39.47 30.30 -54.13
C PRO A 80 38.44 31.32 -53.57
N GLY A 81 38.53 31.62 -52.26
CA GLY A 81 37.93 32.82 -51.65
C GLY A 81 37.78 32.77 -50.13
N GLU A 82 38.64 33.47 -49.38
CA GLU A 82 38.59 33.50 -47.91
C GLU A 82 37.46 34.41 -47.36
N GLY A 83 36.87 33.99 -46.23
CA GLY A 83 35.91 34.77 -45.45
C GLY A 83 35.98 34.40 -43.95
N PRO A 84 35.67 35.33 -43.03
CA PRO A 84 35.86 35.11 -41.59
C PRO A 84 34.89 34.05 -41.00
N PRO A 85 35.27 33.36 -39.92
CA PRO A 85 34.58 32.16 -39.46
C PRO A 85 33.21 32.46 -38.84
N LEU A 86 32.15 32.07 -39.54
CA LEU A 86 30.84 31.88 -38.93
C LEU A 86 30.89 30.70 -37.95
N ALA A 87 30.43 30.92 -36.73
CA ALA A 87 30.49 29.93 -35.66
C ALA A 87 29.73 28.64 -36.05
N SER A 88 30.43 27.51 -36.04
CA SER A 88 29.85 26.22 -36.39
C SER A 88 28.73 25.84 -35.42
N ALA A 89 27.55 25.56 -35.99
CA ALA A 89 26.46 24.94 -35.24
C ALA A 89 26.94 23.59 -34.66
N PRO A 90 26.48 23.20 -33.46
CA PRO A 90 26.89 21.93 -32.87
C PRO A 90 26.52 20.78 -33.82
N ALA A 91 27.50 19.91 -34.09
CA ALA A 91 27.31 18.77 -34.97
C ALA A 91 26.11 17.91 -34.52
N PRO A 92 25.32 17.35 -35.44
CA PRO A 92 24.22 16.46 -35.08
C PRO A 92 24.75 15.30 -34.22
N PRO A 93 24.01 14.86 -33.20
CA PRO A 93 24.47 13.79 -32.33
C PRO A 93 24.74 12.52 -33.15
N PRO A 94 25.80 11.76 -32.83
CA PRO A 94 26.11 10.53 -33.57
C PRO A 94 24.94 9.55 -33.49
N PRO A 95 24.71 8.72 -34.53
CA PRO A 95 23.63 7.74 -34.52
C PRO A 95 23.74 6.84 -33.29
N ALA A 96 22.60 6.58 -32.64
CA ALA A 96 22.52 6.00 -31.31
C ALA A 96 23.37 4.72 -31.18
N ALA A 97 24.52 4.84 -30.52
CA ALA A 97 25.49 3.76 -30.44
C ALA A 97 24.86 2.51 -29.80
N ALA A 98 24.90 1.39 -30.52
CA ALA A 98 24.25 0.15 -30.10
C ALA A 98 24.67 -0.22 -28.67
N ARG A 99 23.67 -0.35 -27.77
CA ARG A 99 23.87 -0.58 -26.33
C ARG A 99 24.86 -1.73 -26.13
N ILE A 100 25.93 -1.49 -25.38
CA ILE A 100 26.83 -2.55 -24.94
C ILE A 100 26.04 -3.45 -23.97
N ARG A 101 25.79 -4.70 -24.38
CA ARG A 101 25.34 -5.79 -23.50
C ARG A 101 26.55 -6.66 -23.10
N CYS A 102 26.36 -7.51 -22.10
CA CYS A 102 27.31 -8.57 -21.78
C CYS A 102 27.20 -9.72 -22.80
N PRO A 103 28.27 -10.52 -23.02
CA PRO A 103 28.19 -11.71 -23.85
C PRO A 103 27.32 -12.81 -23.20
N PRO A 104 26.76 -13.76 -23.98
CA PRO A 104 26.00 -14.89 -23.45
C PRO A 104 26.78 -15.69 -22.39
N GLY A 105 26.08 -16.20 -21.37
CA GLY A 105 26.71 -16.86 -20.21
C GLY A 105 27.40 -15.91 -19.24
N SER A 106 27.11 -14.60 -19.31
CA SER A 106 27.59 -13.60 -18.35
C SER A 106 26.53 -12.54 -18.05
N TYR A 107 26.43 -12.16 -16.78
CA TYR A 107 25.51 -11.14 -16.29
C TYR A 107 26.24 -9.79 -16.11
N ARG A 108 25.46 -8.72 -15.99
CA ARG A 108 25.96 -7.38 -15.74
C ARG A 108 26.32 -7.17 -14.27
N SER A 109 27.62 -6.97 -13.99
CA SER A 109 28.16 -6.72 -12.65
C SER A 109 28.40 -5.24 -12.34
N SER A 110 28.26 -4.32 -13.31
CA SER A 110 28.46 -2.88 -13.10
C SER A 110 27.49 -1.99 -13.88
N ALA A 111 27.34 -0.74 -13.42
CA ALA A 111 26.49 0.25 -14.07
C ALA A 111 26.93 0.54 -15.53
N VAL A 112 28.24 0.57 -15.78
CA VAL A 112 28.86 0.75 -17.11
C VAL A 112 29.64 -0.52 -17.49
N ILE A 113 29.52 -0.95 -18.74
CA ILE A 113 30.33 -2.02 -19.33
C ILE A 113 31.39 -1.36 -20.22
N TRP A 114 32.66 -1.66 -19.94
CA TRP A 114 33.81 -1.00 -20.58
C TRP A 114 34.22 -1.75 -21.86
N ALA A 115 33.71 -1.30 -23.01
CA ALA A 115 34.06 -1.85 -24.31
C ALA A 115 35.37 -1.29 -24.88
N CYS A 116 35.96 -2.03 -25.82
CA CYS A 116 37.20 -1.67 -26.52
C CYS A 116 37.00 -0.63 -27.65
N ARG A 117 35.75 -0.22 -27.89
CA ARG A 117 35.36 0.82 -28.86
C ARG A 117 34.75 2.02 -28.15
N ALA A 118 34.68 3.16 -28.83
CA ALA A 118 34.05 4.35 -28.30
C ALA A 118 32.58 4.11 -27.93
N ALA A 119 32.14 4.67 -26.80
CA ALA A 119 30.78 4.55 -26.32
C ALA A 119 30.39 5.74 -25.44
N ALA A 120 29.10 6.05 -25.41
CA ALA A 120 28.53 7.06 -24.54
C ALA A 120 27.12 6.62 -24.09
N GLY A 121 26.63 7.20 -23.00
CA GLY A 121 25.28 6.94 -22.52
C GLY A 121 24.99 7.56 -21.17
N ARG A 122 23.80 7.28 -20.65
CA ARG A 122 23.40 7.61 -19.28
C ARG A 122 23.14 6.33 -18.50
N ARG A 123 23.48 6.37 -17.22
CA ARG A 123 23.25 5.33 -16.21
C ARG A 123 22.77 5.98 -14.94
N PHE A 124 22.26 5.15 -14.05
CA PHE A 124 21.74 5.59 -12.76
C PHE A 124 22.40 4.76 -11.66
N PHE A 125 22.52 5.37 -10.49
CA PHE A 125 23.02 4.79 -9.26
C PHE A 125 22.08 5.22 -8.13
N TYR A 126 21.75 4.36 -7.19
CA TYR A 126 20.82 4.68 -6.10
C TYR A 126 21.62 4.82 -4.80
N ALA A 127 21.95 6.07 -4.44
CA ALA A 127 22.83 6.38 -3.33
C ALA A 127 22.05 6.38 -2.00
N ARG A 128 22.62 5.69 -0.99
CA ARG A 128 22.11 5.60 0.38
C ARG A 128 22.14 6.95 1.11
N PRO A 129 21.21 7.23 2.04
CA PRO A 129 21.25 8.41 2.90
C PRO A 129 22.62 8.58 3.59
N GLY A 130 23.19 9.79 3.54
CA GLY A 130 24.43 10.16 4.24
C GLY A 130 25.72 9.38 3.91
N ALA A 131 25.68 8.43 2.98
CA ALA A 131 26.77 7.49 2.73
C ALA A 131 27.77 7.97 1.66
N VAL A 132 28.95 7.35 1.66
CA VAL A 132 29.88 7.30 0.53
C VAL A 132 29.84 5.88 -0.03
N GLU A 133 29.49 5.72 -1.30
CA GLU A 133 29.37 4.41 -1.94
C GLU A 133 30.07 4.41 -3.31
N THR A 134 30.74 3.30 -3.66
CA THR A 134 31.33 3.10 -4.98
C THR A 134 30.22 3.03 -6.05
N ALA A 135 30.14 4.05 -6.89
CA ALA A 135 29.15 4.12 -7.97
C ALA A 135 29.69 3.55 -9.31
N LEU A 136 31.01 3.62 -9.53
CA LEU A 136 31.65 3.08 -10.73
C LEU A 136 33.12 2.71 -10.47
N ARG A 137 33.56 1.56 -11.00
CA ARG A 137 34.99 1.21 -11.09
C ARG A 137 35.44 1.38 -12.53
N ILE A 138 36.50 2.16 -12.73
CA ILE A 138 37.12 2.45 -14.04
C ILE A 138 38.37 1.55 -14.16
N PRO A 139 38.47 0.64 -15.14
CA PRO A 139 39.67 -0.18 -15.33
C PRO A 139 40.84 0.64 -15.89
N ALA A 140 42.06 0.12 -15.74
CA ALA A 140 43.22 0.65 -16.44
C ALA A 140 43.03 0.52 -17.96
N GLY A 141 43.51 1.50 -18.73
CA GLY A 141 43.44 1.50 -20.20
C GLY A 141 42.23 2.20 -20.80
N VAL A 142 41.30 2.75 -20.01
CA VAL A 142 40.20 3.57 -20.53
C VAL A 142 40.74 4.91 -21.03
N ARG A 143 40.41 5.26 -22.28
CA ARG A 143 40.83 6.51 -22.96
C ARG A 143 39.69 7.52 -23.07
N ASP A 144 40.03 8.79 -22.89
CA ASP A 144 39.17 9.97 -23.05
C ASP A 144 37.80 9.85 -22.35
N LEU A 145 37.80 9.32 -21.13
CA LEU A 145 36.61 9.22 -20.31
C LEU A 145 36.15 10.62 -19.87
N GLN A 146 34.91 10.96 -20.20
CA GLN A 146 34.16 12.05 -19.58
C GLN A 146 33.04 11.43 -18.75
N LEU A 147 32.86 11.88 -17.51
CA LEU A 147 31.82 11.44 -16.59
C LEU A 147 31.17 12.66 -15.96
N ASN A 148 29.84 12.65 -15.86
CA ASN A 148 29.05 13.78 -15.38
C ASN A 148 27.94 13.26 -14.46
N ALA A 149 27.95 13.69 -13.20
CA ALA A 149 26.88 13.38 -12.24
C ALA A 149 25.83 14.49 -12.20
N SER A 150 24.56 14.07 -12.16
CA SER A 150 23.39 14.95 -12.08
C SER A 150 22.33 14.35 -11.15
N THR A 151 21.82 15.14 -10.20
CA THR A 151 20.82 14.71 -9.20
C THR A 151 19.87 15.86 -8.85
N ALA A 152 18.72 15.55 -8.26
CA ALA A 152 17.79 16.57 -7.72
C ALA A 152 18.19 17.11 -6.33
N GLY A 153 19.44 16.91 -5.89
CA GLY A 153 19.91 17.20 -4.54
C GLY A 153 21.42 17.44 -4.47
N GLY A 154 21.97 17.31 -3.26
CA GLY A 154 23.34 17.72 -2.90
C GLY A 154 24.39 16.60 -2.98
N ALA A 155 24.36 15.75 -3.99
CA ALA A 155 25.40 14.73 -4.18
C ALA A 155 26.74 15.36 -4.62
N ALA A 156 27.86 14.75 -4.22
CA ALA A 156 29.20 15.13 -4.65
C ALA A 156 29.98 13.90 -5.17
N LEU A 157 30.69 14.08 -6.27
CA LEU A 157 31.63 13.07 -6.78
C LEU A 157 32.96 13.12 -6.03
N GLN A 158 33.48 11.93 -5.78
CA GLN A 158 34.83 11.69 -5.26
C GLN A 158 35.52 10.69 -6.20
N LEU A 159 36.82 10.89 -6.44
CA LEU A 159 37.64 9.98 -7.25
C LEU A 159 38.77 9.45 -6.38
N LEU A 160 38.72 8.16 -6.07
CA LEU A 160 39.67 7.45 -5.24
C LEU A 160 40.62 6.63 -6.14
N ASP A 161 41.91 6.72 -5.86
CA ASP A 161 42.90 5.79 -6.38
C ASP A 161 43.02 4.57 -5.45
N PRO A 162 42.50 3.38 -5.82
CA PRO A 162 42.55 2.21 -4.97
C PRO A 162 43.99 1.70 -4.73
N SER A 163 44.97 2.06 -5.59
CA SER A 163 46.35 1.59 -5.41
C SER A 163 47.12 2.37 -4.33
N THR A 164 46.65 3.56 -3.95
CA THR A 164 47.28 4.40 -2.91
C THR A 164 46.32 4.81 -1.78
N GLN A 165 45.03 4.51 -1.92
CA GLN A 165 43.94 5.02 -1.09
C GLN A 165 43.85 6.56 -1.05
N MET A 166 44.46 7.26 -2.02
CA MET A 166 44.38 8.72 -2.13
C MET A 166 43.12 9.17 -2.86
N LEU A 167 42.42 10.14 -2.27
CA LEU A 167 41.45 10.96 -3.00
C LEU A 167 42.19 11.86 -4.00
N LEU A 168 41.88 11.68 -5.29
CA LEU A 168 42.35 12.52 -6.38
C LEU A 168 41.44 13.74 -6.57
N VAL A 169 40.14 13.55 -6.37
CA VAL A 169 39.10 14.59 -6.41
C VAL A 169 38.19 14.46 -5.19
N GLN A 170 37.88 15.58 -4.54
CA GLN A 170 36.95 15.67 -3.42
C GLN A 170 36.08 16.92 -3.57
N ASP A 171 34.74 16.76 -3.53
CA ASP A 171 33.76 17.87 -3.64
C ASP A 171 34.01 18.80 -4.86
N GLY A 172 34.29 18.20 -6.02
CA GLY A 172 34.58 18.92 -7.26
C GLY A 172 35.92 19.68 -7.29
N ARG A 173 36.82 19.43 -6.33
CA ARG A 173 38.19 19.99 -6.30
C ARG A 173 39.21 18.87 -6.47
N ALA A 174 40.18 19.06 -7.38
CA ALA A 174 41.37 18.22 -7.42
C ALA A 174 42.23 18.47 -6.18
N VAL A 175 42.74 17.40 -5.55
CA VAL A 175 43.65 17.53 -4.41
C VAL A 175 45.03 17.97 -4.93
N PRO A 176 45.68 19.03 -4.38
CA PRO A 176 46.87 19.61 -5.01
C PRO A 176 48.06 18.64 -5.19
N SER A 177 48.23 17.66 -4.29
CA SER A 177 49.24 16.62 -4.40
C SER A 177 48.95 15.55 -5.48
N ALA A 178 47.73 15.50 -6.01
CA ALA A 178 47.23 14.43 -6.88
C ALA A 178 47.25 14.76 -8.39
N GLN A 179 47.67 15.96 -8.80
CA GLN A 179 47.71 16.40 -10.21
C GLN A 179 48.86 15.75 -11.04
N ARG A 180 49.19 14.47 -10.82
CA ARG A 180 50.28 13.76 -11.50
C ARG A 180 49.78 12.49 -12.19
N GLY A 181 50.10 12.35 -13.48
CA GLY A 181 49.87 11.10 -14.24
C GLY A 181 48.78 11.13 -15.33
N GLY A 182 48.56 12.27 -16.00
CA GLY A 182 47.68 12.34 -17.19
C GLY A 182 46.19 12.57 -16.91
N LEU A 183 45.84 13.03 -15.71
CA LEU A 183 44.47 13.34 -15.30
C LEU A 183 44.21 14.85 -15.40
N GLU A 184 43.44 15.28 -16.40
CA GLU A 184 43.08 16.70 -16.59
C GLU A 184 41.64 16.97 -16.13
N PHE A 185 41.49 17.74 -15.05
CA PHE A 185 40.20 18.07 -14.45
C PHE A 185 39.75 19.48 -14.87
N ARG A 186 38.55 19.62 -15.45
CA ARG A 186 37.93 20.92 -15.77
C ARG A 186 36.57 21.05 -15.08
N TYR A 187 36.24 22.23 -14.58
CA TYR A 187 35.07 22.47 -13.70
C TYR A 187 34.13 23.52 -14.29
N ALA A 188 32.83 23.19 -14.35
CA ALA A 188 31.79 24.03 -14.94
C ALA A 188 30.79 24.56 -13.89
N ARG A 189 31.19 25.56 -13.10
CA ARG A 189 30.26 26.25 -12.18
C ARG A 189 29.45 27.29 -12.95
N ARG A 190 28.17 27.03 -13.22
CA ARG A 190 27.19 28.08 -13.55
C ARG A 190 26.47 28.54 -12.27
N ASN A 191 26.21 29.85 -12.19
CA ASN A 191 25.50 30.47 -11.07
C ASN A 191 23.98 30.34 -11.26
N SER A 192 23.25 30.52 -10.15
CA SER A 192 21.78 30.66 -10.02
C SER A 192 20.90 29.48 -10.49
N SER A 193 20.00 29.07 -9.58
CA SER A 193 18.85 28.16 -9.77
C SER A 193 19.11 26.75 -10.31
N SER A 194 18.65 25.74 -9.53
CA SER A 194 18.67 24.29 -9.82
C SER A 194 20.04 23.58 -9.68
N PRO A 195 20.04 22.26 -9.37
CA PRO A 195 21.22 21.57 -8.80
C PRO A 195 22.34 21.27 -9.80
N ARG A 196 23.51 20.95 -9.24
CA ARG A 196 24.81 21.07 -9.90
C ARG A 196 25.17 19.86 -10.77
N VAL A 197 25.79 20.17 -11.90
CA VAL A 197 26.57 19.23 -12.73
C VAL A 197 27.99 19.17 -12.17
N GLU A 198 28.49 17.96 -11.91
CA GLU A 198 29.89 17.73 -11.57
C GLU A 198 30.55 16.90 -12.69
N GLU A 199 31.48 17.52 -13.41
CA GLU A 199 32.17 16.95 -14.57
C GLU A 199 33.58 16.46 -14.17
N LEU A 200 33.90 15.24 -14.60
CA LEU A 200 35.19 14.58 -14.47
C LEU A 200 35.68 14.22 -15.88
N ARG A 201 36.95 14.50 -16.18
CA ARG A 201 37.62 14.03 -17.39
C ARG A 201 38.89 13.25 -17.04
N VAL A 202 39.18 12.20 -17.80
CA VAL A 202 40.32 11.29 -17.64
C VAL A 202 40.82 10.91 -19.04
N ALA A 203 41.91 11.54 -19.49
CA ALA A 203 42.47 11.28 -20.83
C ALA A 203 42.98 9.84 -20.98
N LEU A 204 43.65 9.33 -19.95
CA LEU A 204 44.03 7.91 -19.84
C LEU A 204 43.98 7.45 -18.38
N ALA A 205 43.18 6.43 -18.09
CA ALA A 205 43.23 5.72 -16.82
C ALA A 205 44.47 4.80 -16.82
N SER A 206 45.63 5.30 -16.38
CA SER A 206 46.90 4.54 -16.33
C SER A 206 46.89 3.37 -15.32
N ARG A 207 45.91 3.35 -14.42
CA ARG A 207 45.65 2.34 -13.38
C ARG A 207 44.14 2.31 -13.09
N PRO A 208 43.62 1.27 -12.41
CA PRO A 208 42.22 1.25 -12.02
C PRO A 208 41.89 2.42 -11.08
N LEU A 209 40.69 2.99 -11.21
CA LEU A 209 40.19 4.09 -10.38
C LEU A 209 38.79 3.76 -9.86
N VAL A 210 38.40 4.35 -8.74
CA VAL A 210 37.07 4.19 -8.14
C VAL A 210 36.38 5.55 -8.07
N VAL A 211 35.19 5.65 -8.67
CA VAL A 211 34.30 6.80 -8.52
C VAL A 211 33.34 6.49 -7.39
N GLU A 212 33.38 7.34 -6.37
CA GLU A 212 32.51 7.27 -5.21
C GLU A 212 31.52 8.43 -5.24
N VAL A 213 30.27 8.14 -4.90
CA VAL A 213 29.20 9.13 -4.77
C VAL A 213 28.96 9.33 -3.30
N ARG A 214 29.14 10.56 -2.82
CA ARG A 214 28.72 10.95 -1.47
C ARG A 214 27.33 11.59 -1.52
N SER A 215 26.36 10.94 -0.90
CA SER A 215 25.04 11.54 -0.67
C SER A 215 25.10 12.47 0.54
N ARG A 216 24.61 13.70 0.40
CA ARG A 216 24.39 14.63 1.52
C ARG A 216 22.90 14.72 1.93
N ASP A 217 22.05 13.91 1.30
CA ASP A 217 20.62 13.85 1.59
C ASP A 217 20.32 12.83 2.70
N SER A 218 19.29 13.11 3.49
CA SER A 218 18.73 12.20 4.51
C SER A 218 17.79 11.13 3.94
N ARG A 219 17.67 11.04 2.61
CA ARG A 219 16.85 10.06 1.89
C ARG A 219 17.64 9.50 0.71
N TRP A 220 17.28 8.30 0.25
CA TRP A 220 17.87 7.67 -0.93
C TRP A 220 17.74 8.58 -2.16
N ARG A 221 18.76 8.63 -3.01
CA ARG A 221 18.79 9.48 -4.21
C ARG A 221 19.23 8.71 -5.46
N THR A 222 18.40 8.79 -6.50
CA THR A 222 18.82 8.44 -7.86
C THR A 222 19.82 9.48 -8.36
N VAL A 223 21.06 9.05 -8.57
CA VAL A 223 22.17 9.80 -9.15
C VAL A 223 22.36 9.38 -10.59
N ALA A 224 22.19 10.31 -11.53
CA ALA A 224 22.27 10.04 -12.95
C ALA A 224 23.67 10.38 -13.49
N LEU A 225 24.41 9.33 -13.86
CA LEU A 225 25.76 9.37 -14.42
C LEU A 225 25.68 9.36 -15.95
N SER A 226 25.96 10.48 -16.60
CA SER A 226 26.21 10.55 -18.04
C SER A 226 27.70 10.31 -18.30
N PHE A 227 28.05 9.46 -19.27
CA PHE A 227 29.44 9.14 -19.59
C PHE A 227 29.71 9.10 -21.10
N SER A 228 30.97 9.29 -21.48
CA SER A 228 31.53 8.95 -22.80
C SER A 228 32.99 8.50 -22.66
N PHE A 229 33.48 7.64 -23.54
CA PHE A 229 34.90 7.25 -23.63
C PHE A 229 35.26 6.80 -25.06
N GLN A 230 36.54 6.87 -25.45
CA GLN A 230 37.01 6.46 -26.79
C GLN A 230 37.32 4.96 -26.90
N GLY A 231 37.56 4.29 -25.77
CA GLY A 231 37.65 2.83 -25.70
C GLY A 231 38.72 2.33 -24.74
N LEU A 232 38.53 1.12 -24.25
CA LEU A 232 39.47 0.39 -23.40
C LEU A 232 40.61 -0.24 -24.22
N SER A 233 41.86 -0.01 -23.82
CA SER A 233 43.07 -0.57 -24.45
C SER A 233 44.15 -0.92 -23.40
N PRO A 234 44.66 -2.16 -23.35
CA PRO A 234 44.36 -3.30 -24.22
C PRO A 234 42.93 -3.83 -24.04
N CYS A 235 42.40 -4.48 -25.07
CA CYS A 235 41.05 -5.04 -25.07
C CYS A 235 41.01 -6.36 -24.27
N PRO A 236 40.20 -6.48 -23.20
CA PRO A 236 40.10 -7.72 -22.42
C PRO A 236 39.19 -8.73 -23.12
N ARG A 237 39.43 -10.03 -22.88
CA ARG A 237 38.57 -11.12 -23.42
C ARG A 237 37.17 -11.14 -22.80
N VAL A 238 37.03 -10.67 -21.57
CA VAL A 238 35.75 -10.44 -20.88
C VAL A 238 35.66 -8.96 -20.56
N LEU A 239 34.57 -8.30 -20.95
CA LEU A 239 34.41 -6.86 -20.73
C LEU A 239 34.26 -6.55 -19.24
N HIS A 240 35.01 -5.57 -18.71
CA HIS A 240 34.82 -5.12 -17.33
C HIS A 240 33.42 -4.54 -17.16
N GLY A 241 32.71 -4.97 -16.11
CA GLY A 241 31.28 -4.69 -15.91
C GLY A 241 30.35 -5.85 -16.28
N CYS A 242 30.93 -6.95 -16.79
CA CYS A 242 30.28 -8.26 -16.89
C CYS A 242 30.97 -9.27 -15.96
N ALA A 243 30.27 -10.33 -15.56
CA ALA A 243 30.82 -11.46 -14.80
C ALA A 243 30.11 -12.76 -15.23
N HIS A 244 30.78 -13.91 -15.12
CA HIS A 244 30.21 -15.20 -15.53
C HIS A 244 28.92 -15.50 -14.74
N TYR A 245 27.88 -15.98 -15.43
CA TYR A 245 26.58 -16.27 -14.85
C TYR A 245 26.41 -17.77 -14.61
N ASP A 246 26.38 -18.15 -13.34
CA ASP A 246 25.91 -19.46 -12.88
C ASP A 246 24.42 -19.33 -12.50
N ALA A 247 23.56 -19.88 -13.37
CA ALA A 247 22.12 -19.84 -13.19
C ALA A 247 21.63 -20.72 -12.03
N ALA A 248 22.35 -21.80 -11.70
CA ALA A 248 21.98 -22.69 -10.60
C ALA A 248 22.33 -22.07 -9.24
N ALA A 249 23.48 -21.40 -9.14
CA ALA A 249 23.81 -20.59 -7.97
C ALA A 249 22.85 -19.40 -7.80
N ALA A 250 22.52 -18.68 -8.88
CA ALA A 250 21.56 -17.58 -8.83
C ALA A 250 20.14 -18.04 -8.44
N GLU A 251 19.71 -19.20 -8.93
CA GLU A 251 18.45 -19.82 -8.47
C GLU A 251 18.51 -20.20 -6.99
N GLY A 252 19.61 -20.78 -6.52
CA GLY A 252 19.81 -21.13 -5.11
C GLY A 252 19.66 -19.93 -4.18
N GLU A 253 20.28 -18.80 -4.53
CA GLU A 253 20.14 -17.52 -3.83
C GLU A 253 18.68 -17.01 -3.83
N VAL A 254 17.99 -17.08 -4.97
CA VAL A 254 16.57 -16.66 -5.07
C VAL A 254 15.63 -17.59 -4.29
N ARG A 255 15.90 -18.90 -4.24
CA ARG A 255 15.17 -19.87 -3.40
C ARG A 255 15.41 -19.60 -1.90
N ALA A 256 16.64 -19.26 -1.51
CA ALA A 256 16.97 -18.92 -0.12
C ALA A 256 16.33 -17.58 0.31
N TRP A 257 16.33 -16.58 -0.57
CA TRP A 257 15.59 -15.33 -0.39
C TRP A 257 14.08 -15.57 -0.29
N SER A 258 13.52 -16.41 -1.16
CA SER A 258 12.10 -16.81 -1.13
C SER A 258 11.72 -17.47 0.21
N ALA A 259 12.54 -18.41 0.69
CA ALA A 259 12.31 -19.08 1.96
C ALA A 259 12.26 -18.08 3.13
N TRP A 260 13.20 -17.13 3.19
CA TRP A 260 13.14 -16.03 4.17
C TRP A 260 11.91 -15.14 3.95
N ALA A 261 11.67 -14.64 2.74
CA ALA A 261 10.63 -13.67 2.46
C ALA A 261 9.23 -14.21 2.82
N ARG A 262 9.01 -15.52 2.66
CA ARG A 262 7.77 -16.22 3.05
C ARG A 262 7.59 -16.43 4.56
N THR A 263 8.63 -16.22 5.38
CA THR A 263 8.49 -16.11 6.85
C THR A 263 8.18 -14.68 7.30
N GLN A 264 8.53 -13.67 6.49
CA GLN A 264 8.37 -12.25 6.83
C GLN A 264 7.10 -11.62 6.23
N PHE A 265 6.57 -12.18 5.15
CA PHE A 265 5.46 -11.61 4.38
C PHE A 265 4.48 -12.71 3.95
N LEU A 266 3.19 -12.49 4.18
CA LEU A 266 2.11 -13.44 3.85
C LEU A 266 2.06 -13.82 2.36
N ASN A 267 2.37 -12.87 1.46
CA ASN A 267 2.36 -13.09 0.02
C ASN A 267 3.27 -12.10 -0.73
N ALA A 268 3.52 -12.39 -2.01
CA ALA A 268 4.37 -11.58 -2.88
C ALA A 268 3.90 -10.12 -3.06
N GLY A 269 2.60 -9.84 -2.97
CA GLY A 269 2.06 -8.48 -3.08
C GLY A 269 2.36 -7.62 -1.84
N VAL A 270 2.30 -8.23 -0.65
CA VAL A 270 2.73 -7.60 0.61
C VAL A 270 4.25 -7.40 0.62
N ALA A 271 5.02 -8.42 0.24
CA ALA A 271 6.47 -8.32 0.10
C ALA A 271 6.90 -7.26 -0.93
N TRP A 272 6.22 -7.17 -2.08
CA TRP A 272 6.42 -6.10 -3.06
C TRP A 272 6.13 -4.72 -2.45
N GLY A 273 5.02 -4.58 -1.72
CA GLY A 273 4.69 -3.36 -1.00
C GLY A 273 5.79 -2.93 -0.01
N ALA A 274 6.30 -3.86 0.79
CA ALA A 274 7.26 -3.55 1.86
C ALA A 274 8.72 -3.41 1.38
N LEU A 275 9.11 -4.08 0.29
CA LEU A 275 10.49 -4.13 -0.21
C LEU A 275 10.72 -3.32 -1.49
N ALA A 276 9.80 -3.40 -2.45
CA ALA A 276 10.06 -3.05 -3.85
C ALA A 276 9.32 -1.80 -4.34
N ARG A 277 8.06 -1.59 -3.94
CA ARG A 277 7.15 -0.57 -4.50
C ARG A 277 7.73 0.84 -4.52
N ASP A 278 8.25 1.33 -3.39
CA ASP A 278 8.85 2.67 -3.28
C ASP A 278 10.17 2.84 -4.06
N ARG A 279 10.68 1.75 -4.65
CA ARG A 279 11.87 1.70 -5.50
C ARG A 279 11.52 1.47 -6.97
N SER A 280 10.27 1.17 -7.33
CA SER A 280 9.85 1.07 -8.73
C SER A 280 10.02 2.39 -9.49
N ASP A 281 10.16 2.33 -10.82
CA ASP A 281 9.91 3.50 -11.68
C ASP A 281 8.50 3.43 -12.27
N HIS A 282 7.74 4.51 -12.15
CA HIS A 282 6.39 4.63 -12.72
C HIS A 282 6.43 5.42 -14.02
N VAL A 283 5.83 4.87 -15.08
CA VAL A 283 5.75 5.50 -16.41
C VAL A 283 4.28 5.66 -16.78
N MET A 284 3.84 6.90 -17.01
CA MET A 284 2.44 7.24 -17.34
C MET A 284 1.39 6.73 -16.32
N GLY A 285 1.80 6.41 -15.09
CA GLY A 285 0.96 5.84 -14.03
C GLY A 285 1.08 4.32 -13.86
N GLN A 286 1.64 3.60 -14.83
CA GLN A 286 1.91 2.16 -14.75
C GLN A 286 3.20 1.89 -13.96
N ASP A 287 3.22 0.82 -13.15
CA ASP A 287 4.39 0.33 -12.43
C ASP A 287 5.27 -0.50 -13.39
N ARG A 288 6.45 0.01 -13.75
CA ARG A 288 7.40 -0.71 -14.60
C ARG A 288 8.27 -1.70 -13.79
N GLY A 289 8.09 -1.76 -12.48
CA GLY A 289 8.94 -2.55 -11.59
C GLY A 289 10.20 -1.82 -11.16
N VAL A 290 11.05 -2.55 -10.43
CA VAL A 290 12.28 -2.03 -9.85
C VAL A 290 13.42 -2.14 -10.87
N PRO A 291 14.04 -1.03 -11.30
CA PRO A 291 15.18 -1.09 -12.21
C PRO A 291 16.43 -1.65 -11.53
N TRP A 292 17.30 -2.29 -12.33
CA TRP A 292 18.59 -2.87 -11.92
C TRP A 292 19.36 -2.02 -10.89
N TYR A 293 19.46 -0.70 -11.13
CA TYR A 293 20.25 0.21 -10.29
C TYR A 293 19.66 0.51 -8.89
N ARG A 294 18.44 0.06 -8.59
CA ARG A 294 17.80 0.16 -7.26
C ARG A 294 17.64 -1.18 -6.56
N TRP A 295 17.80 -2.31 -7.27
CA TRP A 295 17.51 -3.64 -6.73
C TRP A 295 18.35 -4.00 -5.50
N GLY A 296 19.60 -3.55 -5.42
CA GLY A 296 20.42 -3.73 -4.22
C GLY A 296 19.76 -3.23 -2.93
N ALA A 297 18.95 -2.17 -2.99
CA ALA A 297 18.20 -1.63 -1.84
C ALA A 297 16.88 -2.38 -1.55
N VAL A 298 16.46 -3.31 -2.43
CA VAL A 298 15.43 -4.34 -2.16
C VAL A 298 16.11 -5.53 -1.47
N TRP A 299 17.23 -6.00 -2.03
CA TRP A 299 17.96 -7.19 -1.61
C TRP A 299 18.61 -7.06 -0.23
N GLU A 300 19.13 -5.87 0.11
CA GLU A 300 19.82 -5.59 1.37
C GLU A 300 19.00 -5.94 2.62
N ARG A 301 17.66 -5.88 2.54
CA ARG A 301 16.77 -6.14 3.69
C ARG A 301 16.66 -7.64 4.07
N TRP A 302 17.23 -8.55 3.27
CA TRP A 302 17.33 -9.99 3.56
C TRP A 302 18.63 -10.38 4.30
N GLY A 303 19.72 -9.63 4.12
CA GLY A 303 21.09 -10.14 4.24
C GLY A 303 21.52 -10.67 5.61
N HIS A 304 21.30 -11.97 5.86
CA HIS A 304 22.04 -12.72 6.88
C HIS A 304 23.48 -12.96 6.39
N GLY A 305 24.45 -12.80 7.29
CA GLY A 305 25.81 -12.43 6.89
C GLY A 305 26.72 -13.56 6.40
N SER A 306 27.11 -13.49 5.12
CA SER A 306 28.45 -13.90 4.67
C SER A 306 28.86 -13.13 3.40
N SER A 307 29.51 -11.98 3.59
CA SER A 307 29.77 -10.95 2.56
C SER A 307 28.49 -10.30 2.00
N ALA A 308 28.66 -9.27 1.16
CA ALA A 308 27.55 -8.72 0.38
C ALA A 308 27.26 -9.67 -0.79
N ALA A 309 26.39 -10.65 -0.57
CA ALA A 309 25.89 -11.54 -1.60
C ALA A 309 25.47 -10.72 -2.83
N SER A 310 26.04 -11.06 -3.99
CA SER A 310 25.85 -10.26 -5.20
C SER A 310 24.38 -10.34 -5.60
N TRP A 311 23.66 -9.23 -5.46
CA TRP A 311 22.26 -9.13 -5.88
C TRP A 311 22.11 -9.16 -7.40
N GLN A 312 23.21 -8.95 -8.14
CA GLN A 312 23.25 -8.86 -9.59
C GLN A 312 22.97 -10.21 -10.30
N PRO A 313 23.56 -11.37 -9.91
CA PRO A 313 23.09 -12.70 -10.32
C PRO A 313 21.61 -12.94 -10.03
N ALA A 314 21.14 -12.66 -8.81
CA ALA A 314 19.75 -12.89 -8.43
C ALA A 314 18.78 -11.98 -9.21
N PHE A 315 19.17 -10.74 -9.50
CA PHE A 315 18.43 -9.87 -10.41
C PHE A 315 18.39 -10.46 -11.82
N ALA A 316 19.52 -10.95 -12.35
CA ALA A 316 19.58 -11.59 -13.68
C ALA A 316 18.90 -12.97 -13.76
N TYR A 317 18.43 -13.51 -12.64
CA TYR A 317 17.53 -14.66 -12.57
C TYR A 317 16.05 -14.24 -12.55
N LEU A 318 15.75 -13.03 -12.07
CA LEU A 318 14.39 -12.50 -11.93
C LEU A 318 13.97 -11.65 -13.14
N ASP A 319 14.86 -10.83 -13.71
CA ASP A 319 14.72 -10.09 -14.98
C ASP A 319 14.69 -11.11 -16.11
N ALA A 320 13.47 -11.55 -16.48
CA ALA A 320 13.24 -12.73 -17.31
C ALA A 320 13.10 -12.39 -18.81
N ASP A 321 12.92 -11.11 -19.16
CA ASP A 321 12.88 -10.61 -20.54
C ASP A 321 14.09 -9.72 -20.94
N GLU A 322 15.06 -9.53 -20.03
CA GLU A 322 16.28 -8.73 -20.18
C GLU A 322 16.04 -7.22 -20.51
N ASP A 323 15.02 -6.59 -19.90
CA ASP A 323 14.71 -5.16 -20.07
C ASP A 323 15.44 -4.19 -19.10
N GLU A 324 16.18 -4.75 -18.14
CA GLU A 324 16.85 -4.08 -17.00
C GLU A 324 15.93 -3.73 -15.80
N TYR A 325 14.74 -4.34 -15.68
CA TYR A 325 13.81 -4.21 -14.54
C TYR A 325 13.44 -5.59 -13.95
N VAL A 326 12.91 -5.60 -12.73
CA VAL A 326 12.15 -6.73 -12.18
C VAL A 326 10.76 -6.23 -11.82
N THR A 327 9.74 -6.78 -12.47
CA THR A 327 8.33 -6.46 -12.26
C THR A 327 7.75 -7.17 -11.02
N LEU A 328 6.53 -6.79 -10.63
CA LEU A 328 5.75 -7.53 -9.62
C LEU A 328 5.53 -9.00 -10.04
N ALA A 329 5.38 -9.29 -11.34
CA ALA A 329 5.13 -10.65 -11.81
C ALA A 329 6.35 -11.56 -11.59
N GLU A 330 7.54 -11.07 -11.92
CA GLU A 330 8.83 -11.74 -11.76
C GLU A 330 9.24 -11.84 -10.30
N PHE A 331 9.13 -10.76 -9.53
CA PHE A 331 9.30 -10.76 -8.08
C PHE A 331 8.40 -11.83 -7.45
N ALA A 332 7.14 -11.93 -7.89
CA ALA A 332 6.20 -12.92 -7.37
C ALA A 332 6.50 -14.34 -7.86
N ALA A 333 7.15 -14.53 -9.01
CA ALA A 333 7.67 -15.83 -9.44
C ALA A 333 8.84 -16.27 -8.54
N GLY A 334 9.81 -15.39 -8.31
CA GLY A 334 10.90 -15.60 -7.35
C GLY A 334 10.39 -15.93 -5.95
N PHE A 335 9.46 -15.13 -5.41
CA PHE A 335 8.84 -15.32 -4.10
C PHE A 335 8.04 -16.63 -3.99
N ARG A 336 7.58 -17.21 -5.11
CA ARG A 336 6.89 -18.52 -5.11
C ARG A 336 7.86 -19.70 -5.20
N SER A 337 9.12 -19.48 -5.59
CA SER A 337 10.12 -20.56 -5.71
C SER A 337 10.20 -21.36 -4.41
N SER A 338 10.08 -22.68 -4.52
CA SER A 338 10.04 -23.59 -3.38
C SER A 338 11.41 -24.20 -3.13
N ALA A 339 11.70 -24.46 -1.86
CA ALA A 339 12.70 -25.46 -1.50
C ALA A 339 12.14 -26.86 -1.83
N ALA A 340 12.24 -27.26 -3.10
CA ALA A 340 12.12 -28.66 -3.47
C ALA A 340 13.24 -29.45 -2.77
N SER A 341 12.88 -30.56 -2.12
CA SER A 341 13.76 -31.25 -1.19
C SER A 341 14.79 -32.13 -1.91
N GLU A 342 15.98 -31.60 -2.13
CA GLU A 342 17.17 -32.39 -2.51
C GLU A 342 18.20 -32.38 -1.37
N GLY A 343 18.75 -33.56 -1.05
CA GLY A 343 20.10 -33.62 -0.45
C GLY A 343 20.26 -33.54 1.08
N SER A 344 19.32 -34.00 1.90
CA SER A 344 19.70 -34.45 3.27
C SER A 344 18.96 -35.74 3.66
N GLY A 345 19.74 -36.79 3.96
CA GLY A 345 19.21 -38.14 4.11
C GLY A 345 18.98 -38.53 5.57
N PHE A 346 17.72 -38.53 6.00
CA PHE A 346 17.26 -39.34 7.13
C PHE A 346 16.09 -40.22 6.69
N SER A 347 16.36 -41.52 6.57
CA SER A 347 15.33 -42.52 6.29
C SER A 347 14.48 -42.73 7.54
N VAL A 348 13.22 -42.29 7.51
CA VAL A 348 12.21 -42.74 8.47
C VAL A 348 11.78 -44.14 8.05
N PRO A 349 12.09 -45.20 8.82
CA PRO A 349 11.78 -46.56 8.42
C PRO A 349 10.27 -46.80 8.37
N ALA A 350 9.79 -47.51 7.35
CA ALA A 350 8.37 -47.57 6.98
C ALA A 350 7.41 -48.04 8.08
N TRP A 351 7.90 -48.75 9.12
CA TRP A 351 7.08 -49.18 10.26
C TRP A 351 6.53 -48.00 11.09
N LEU A 352 7.22 -46.86 11.12
CA LEU A 352 6.78 -45.66 11.86
C LEU A 352 5.49 -45.04 11.28
N VAL A 353 5.27 -45.18 9.97
CA VAL A 353 4.05 -44.71 9.28
C VAL A 353 2.82 -45.52 9.71
N TRP A 354 3.00 -46.81 10.00
CA TRP A 354 1.92 -47.72 10.43
C TRP A 354 1.70 -47.77 11.95
N ALA A 355 2.62 -47.21 12.75
CA ALA A 355 2.49 -47.15 14.21
C ALA A 355 1.52 -46.05 14.70
N LEU A 356 1.44 -44.91 14.00
CA LEU A 356 0.60 -43.77 14.40
C LEU A 356 -0.91 -44.07 14.42
N PRO A 357 -1.50 -44.81 13.45
CA PRO A 357 -2.90 -45.23 13.52
C PRO A 357 -3.23 -46.11 14.75
N LEU A 358 -2.31 -46.99 15.14
CA LEU A 358 -2.53 -47.91 16.27
C LEU A 358 -2.53 -47.17 17.62
N LEU A 359 -1.64 -46.18 17.80
CA LEU A 359 -1.66 -45.30 18.97
C LEU A 359 -2.93 -44.44 19.03
N ALA A 360 -3.43 -43.96 17.88
CA ALA A 360 -4.69 -43.21 17.83
C ALA A 360 -5.90 -44.08 18.25
N VAL A 361 -5.96 -45.35 17.81
CA VAL A 361 -7.02 -46.29 18.20
C VAL A 361 -6.94 -46.62 19.69
N ALA A 362 -5.75 -46.83 20.26
CA ALA A 362 -5.58 -47.06 21.70
C ALA A 362 -6.07 -45.87 22.55
N CYS A 363 -5.72 -44.64 22.15
CA CYS A 363 -6.18 -43.41 22.82
C CYS A 363 -7.70 -43.18 22.69
N LEU A 364 -8.32 -43.60 21.59
CA LEU A 364 -9.78 -43.55 21.41
C LEU A 364 -10.49 -44.59 22.30
N GLY A 365 -9.96 -45.82 22.39
CA GLY A 365 -10.50 -46.86 23.28
C GLY A 365 -10.50 -46.43 24.75
N ALA A 366 -9.38 -45.89 25.23
CA ALA A 366 -9.27 -45.37 26.60
C ALA A 366 -10.27 -44.22 26.87
N ARG A 367 -10.50 -43.34 25.90
CA ARG A 367 -11.51 -42.25 25.99
C ARG A 367 -12.96 -42.73 25.92
N PHE A 368 -13.23 -43.90 25.35
CA PHE A 368 -14.59 -44.47 25.34
C PHE A 368 -14.93 -45.13 26.67
N ALA A 369 -14.03 -45.96 27.21
CA ALA A 369 -14.18 -46.62 28.51
C ALA A 369 -14.39 -45.60 29.66
N ALA A 370 -13.65 -44.50 29.64
CA ALA A 370 -13.81 -43.41 30.62
C ALA A 370 -15.17 -42.68 30.53
N LYS A 371 -15.91 -42.81 29.42
CA LYS A 371 -17.14 -42.04 29.16
C LYS A 371 -18.42 -42.83 29.48
N GLU A 372 -18.38 -44.16 29.43
CA GLU A 372 -19.49 -45.02 29.88
C GLU A 372 -19.55 -45.14 31.41
N ALA A 373 -18.40 -45.08 32.09
CA ALA A 373 -18.32 -45.05 33.55
C ALA A 373 -19.07 -43.86 34.20
N ALA A 374 -19.39 -42.82 33.43
CA ALA A 374 -20.03 -41.59 33.90
C ALA A 374 -21.57 -41.56 33.74
N ARG A 375 -22.23 -42.68 33.40
CA ARG A 375 -23.71 -42.72 33.20
C ARG A 375 -24.41 -43.89 33.91
N LYS A 376 -24.71 -43.72 35.21
CA LYS A 376 -25.84 -44.40 35.87
C LYS A 376 -26.64 -43.42 36.76
N PRO A 377 -27.99 -43.52 36.80
CA PRO A 377 -28.84 -42.67 37.64
C PRO A 377 -28.91 -43.17 39.10
N TYR A 378 -29.39 -42.31 39.98
CA TYR A 378 -29.43 -42.53 41.44
C TYR A 378 -30.78 -43.13 41.88
N VAL A 379 -30.80 -44.39 42.31
CA VAL A 379 -31.97 -45.06 42.95
C VAL A 379 -31.49 -45.89 44.14
N ARG A 380 -32.34 -46.01 45.17
CA ARG A 380 -32.02 -46.63 46.47
C ARG A 380 -32.15 -48.17 46.48
N LEU A 381 -31.32 -48.79 47.32
CA LEU A 381 -31.58 -49.97 48.18
C LEU A 381 -32.33 -51.18 47.59
N GLY A 382 -31.68 -52.35 47.57
CA GLY A 382 -32.31 -53.65 47.34
C GLY A 382 -31.28 -54.79 47.35
N GLU A 383 -31.62 -55.91 48.01
CA GLU A 383 -30.77 -57.11 48.17
C GLU A 383 -30.85 -58.06 46.96
N GLY A 384 -30.00 -59.11 46.93
CA GLY A 384 -30.27 -60.35 46.18
C GLY A 384 -29.37 -60.62 44.97
N GLY A 385 -28.51 -61.65 45.06
CA GLY A 385 -27.51 -61.98 44.04
C GLY A 385 -27.92 -62.96 42.93
N GLY A 386 -26.90 -63.36 42.15
CA GLY A 386 -26.87 -64.66 41.45
C GLY A 386 -26.97 -64.66 39.91
N GLY A 387 -25.94 -65.23 39.25
CA GLY A 387 -26.12 -66.07 38.04
C GLY A 387 -25.93 -65.44 36.65
N PRO A 388 -25.29 -66.14 35.69
CA PRO A 388 -25.17 -65.73 34.28
C PRO A 388 -25.75 -66.74 33.25
N ALA A 389 -26.02 -66.25 32.02
CA ALA A 389 -26.15 -66.94 30.71
C ALA A 389 -26.42 -65.84 29.64
N ASP A 390 -25.75 -65.74 28.49
CA ASP A 390 -25.86 -66.56 27.25
C ASP A 390 -27.24 -66.45 26.52
N ALA A 391 -27.36 -66.32 25.19
CA ALA A 391 -26.43 -65.99 24.09
C ALA A 391 -27.20 -65.68 22.76
N GLU A 392 -26.46 -65.49 21.65
CA GLU A 392 -26.84 -65.69 20.22
C GLU A 392 -27.64 -64.64 19.39
N LEU A 393 -27.37 -64.73 18.09
CA LEU A 393 -27.94 -64.08 16.87
C LEU A 393 -28.70 -65.20 16.06
N PRO A 394 -29.22 -65.07 14.80
CA PRO A 394 -29.02 -64.01 13.78
C PRO A 394 -30.24 -63.62 12.87
N ALA A 395 -30.00 -62.58 12.07
CA ALA A 395 -30.42 -62.32 10.66
C ALA A 395 -31.76 -62.84 10.05
N SER A 396 -32.46 -61.96 9.31
CA SER A 396 -32.55 -62.04 7.82
C SER A 396 -33.39 -60.91 7.15
N LEU A 397 -33.22 -60.77 5.82
CA LEU A 397 -33.93 -59.88 4.86
C LEU A 397 -34.80 -60.77 3.93
N PRO A 398 -35.86 -60.32 3.19
CA PRO A 398 -35.68 -59.38 2.05
C PRO A 398 -36.89 -58.58 1.42
N ARG A 399 -36.52 -57.57 0.59
CA ARG A 399 -37.12 -57.13 -0.71
C ARG A 399 -38.50 -56.40 -0.83
N ARG A 400 -38.57 -55.64 -1.94
CA ARG A 400 -39.65 -54.82 -2.58
C ARG A 400 -40.37 -55.62 -3.70
N PRO A 401 -41.49 -55.21 -4.39
CA PRO A 401 -41.75 -53.86 -4.98
C PRO A 401 -43.24 -53.39 -5.17
N GLY A 402 -43.49 -52.25 -5.83
CA GLY A 402 -44.80 -51.92 -6.47
C GLY A 402 -45.19 -50.42 -6.59
N GLY A 403 -45.88 -50.05 -7.69
CA GLY A 403 -46.69 -48.83 -7.94
C GLY A 403 -48.00 -49.23 -8.68
N PRO A 404 -48.87 -48.35 -9.28
CA PRO A 404 -48.59 -47.02 -9.88
C PRO A 404 -49.73 -45.94 -9.76
N ALA A 405 -49.75 -44.96 -10.70
CA ALA A 405 -50.48 -43.67 -10.80
C ALA A 405 -52.03 -43.64 -11.07
N ALA A 406 -52.69 -42.44 -10.99
CA ALA A 406 -53.36 -41.73 -12.13
C ALA A 406 -54.42 -40.60 -11.82
N ALA A 407 -54.40 -39.52 -12.64
CA ALA A 407 -55.50 -38.80 -13.34
C ALA A 407 -56.52 -37.73 -12.75
N ALA A 408 -56.71 -36.67 -13.57
CA ALA A 408 -57.96 -35.94 -13.99
C ALA A 408 -58.59 -34.73 -13.23
N GLY A 409 -59.06 -33.70 -14.00
CA GLY A 409 -60.04 -32.66 -13.59
C GLY A 409 -59.94 -31.25 -14.24
N GLY A 410 -61.04 -30.68 -14.76
CA GLY A 410 -61.24 -29.27 -15.23
C GLY A 410 -62.70 -28.80 -14.96
N PRO A 411 -63.28 -27.66 -15.48
CA PRO A 411 -62.86 -26.70 -16.53
C PRO A 411 -63.04 -25.18 -16.18
N GLY A 412 -63.09 -24.25 -17.17
CA GLY A 412 -63.39 -22.79 -17.03
C GLY A 412 -64.86 -22.40 -17.37
N PRO A 413 -65.22 -21.24 -18.00
CA PRO A 413 -64.44 -20.08 -18.51
C PRO A 413 -65.12 -18.67 -18.29
N LYS A 414 -64.87 -17.67 -19.18
CA LYS A 414 -65.48 -16.29 -19.35
C LYS A 414 -64.84 -15.12 -18.57
N ALA A 415 -64.89 -13.84 -18.99
CA ALA A 415 -65.09 -13.20 -20.32
C ALA A 415 -64.73 -11.67 -20.27
N ASP A 416 -64.95 -10.97 -21.40
CA ASP A 416 -65.05 -9.50 -21.60
C ASP A 416 -63.77 -8.64 -21.62
N GLY A 417 -63.89 -7.47 -22.28
CA GLY A 417 -62.78 -6.59 -22.65
C GLY A 417 -63.09 -5.09 -22.60
N PRO A 418 -62.96 -4.33 -23.71
CA PRO A 418 -61.89 -3.34 -23.76
C PRO A 418 -62.36 -1.88 -23.68
N ARG A 419 -61.44 -0.99 -23.25
CA ARG A 419 -61.45 0.45 -23.59
C ARG A 419 -60.04 1.02 -23.64
N ALA A 420 -59.79 1.88 -24.62
CA ALA A 420 -58.53 2.61 -24.80
C ALA A 420 -58.64 4.04 -24.23
N LEU A 421 -57.54 4.80 -24.23
CA LEU A 421 -57.37 6.04 -25.02
C LEU A 421 -56.09 6.82 -24.63
N ARG A 422 -55.24 7.14 -25.63
CA ARG A 422 -54.29 8.28 -25.75
C ARG A 422 -53.19 8.46 -24.66
N GLY A 423 -51.97 8.89 -24.99
CA GLY A 423 -51.34 9.14 -26.30
C GLY A 423 -50.23 10.21 -26.22
N CYS A 424 -49.27 10.16 -27.16
CA CYS A 424 -48.22 11.17 -27.45
C CYS A 424 -47.17 11.40 -26.33
N ASP A 425 -45.90 11.04 -26.55
CA ASP A 425 -44.82 11.82 -27.21
C ASP A 425 -44.09 12.78 -26.23
N ALA A 426 -42.78 13.06 -26.32
CA ALA A 426 -41.64 12.42 -26.98
C ALA A 426 -40.34 13.07 -26.43
N GLY A 427 -39.15 12.63 -26.84
CA GLY A 427 -37.92 13.42 -26.72
C GLY A 427 -36.75 12.77 -25.96
N LEU A 428 -35.68 12.45 -26.69
CA LEU A 428 -34.39 12.08 -26.10
C LEU A 428 -33.61 13.33 -25.68
N GLY A 429 -32.91 13.28 -24.54
CA GLY A 429 -31.96 14.29 -24.07
C GLY A 429 -30.74 13.62 -23.43
N ARG A 430 -29.53 14.11 -23.74
CA ARG A 430 -28.27 13.45 -23.32
C ARG A 430 -27.66 14.06 -22.05
N VAL A 431 -27.06 13.17 -21.26
CA VAL A 431 -25.79 13.30 -20.53
C VAL A 431 -25.12 14.68 -20.57
N GLY A 432 -24.90 15.27 -19.39
CA GLY A 432 -23.98 16.39 -19.17
C GLY A 432 -23.11 16.13 -17.94
N LEU A 433 -21.79 16.27 -18.09
CA LEU A 433 -20.83 16.26 -16.98
C LEU A 433 -20.90 17.58 -16.20
N LEU A 434 -20.68 17.54 -14.89
CA LEU A 434 -20.24 18.69 -14.10
C LEU A 434 -19.25 18.24 -13.02
N GLU A 435 -18.26 19.08 -12.74
CA GLU A 435 -17.07 18.73 -11.95
C GLU A 435 -17.19 19.11 -10.46
N CYS A 436 -16.22 18.64 -9.66
CA CYS A 436 -16.08 18.99 -8.25
C CYS A 436 -15.75 20.47 -8.03
N GLY A 437 -16.19 21.03 -6.90
CA GLY A 437 -15.83 22.40 -6.49
C GLY A 437 -15.74 22.59 -4.98
N TRP A 438 -14.53 22.60 -4.43
CA TRP A 438 -14.23 23.05 -3.07
C TRP A 438 -12.89 23.81 -3.03
N PHE A 439 -12.94 25.13 -3.15
CA PHE A 439 -11.88 26.02 -2.65
C PHE A 439 -12.49 27.39 -2.31
N LYS A 440 -12.24 27.88 -1.09
CA LYS A 440 -12.52 29.27 -0.71
C LYS A 440 -11.27 30.10 -0.90
N GLY A 441 -11.37 31.17 -1.69
CA GLY A 441 -10.32 32.17 -1.90
C GLY A 441 -10.98 33.52 -2.20
N ASN A 442 -10.36 34.62 -1.76
CA ASN A 442 -11.01 35.94 -1.78
C ASN A 442 -11.26 36.48 -3.19
N ARG A 443 -12.35 37.25 -3.32
CA ARG A 443 -12.48 38.26 -4.37
C ARG A 443 -11.63 39.48 -3.97
N ASP A 444 -10.93 40.08 -4.94
CA ASP A 444 -11.11 41.49 -5.33
C ASP A 444 -9.95 41.99 -6.21
N GLN A 445 -10.19 42.10 -7.52
CA GLN A 445 -9.65 43.07 -8.50
C GLN A 445 -10.09 42.67 -9.92
N ALA A 446 -10.00 43.56 -10.91
CA ALA A 446 -10.92 43.54 -12.05
C ALA A 446 -10.32 43.95 -13.42
N ILE A 447 -10.69 43.18 -14.48
CA ILE A 447 -11.09 43.64 -15.84
C ILE A 447 -9.99 44.35 -16.72
N PRO A 448 -10.03 44.39 -18.09
CA PRO A 448 -10.72 43.59 -19.13
C PRO A 448 -9.74 42.87 -20.11
N GLY A 449 -10.26 42.18 -21.15
CA GLY A 449 -9.44 41.84 -22.33
C GLY A 449 -10.05 40.86 -23.36
N ARG A 450 -10.88 41.36 -24.30
CA ARG A 450 -11.25 40.67 -25.56
C ARG A 450 -11.61 41.68 -26.66
N PRO A 451 -11.36 41.34 -27.93
CA PRO A 451 -12.23 41.72 -29.04
C PRO A 451 -12.96 40.49 -29.63
N GLN A 452 -14.13 40.74 -30.21
CA GLN A 452 -14.85 39.79 -31.08
C GLN A 452 -14.53 40.13 -32.55
N CYS A 453 -14.90 39.25 -33.49
CA CYS A 453 -15.50 39.72 -34.73
C CYS A 453 -16.50 38.68 -35.27
N SER A 454 -17.54 39.17 -35.94
CA SER A 454 -18.62 38.39 -36.55
C SER A 454 -18.30 38.04 -38.02
N GLY A 455 -19.01 37.05 -38.56
CA GLY A 455 -18.70 36.49 -39.88
C GLY A 455 -19.13 37.36 -41.06
N CYS A 456 -18.33 37.30 -42.13
CA CYS A 456 -18.74 37.56 -43.50
C CYS A 456 -18.41 36.32 -44.35
N GLY A 457 -19.15 36.10 -45.43
CA GLY A 457 -18.87 35.00 -46.37
C GLY A 457 -18.94 35.49 -47.79
N TRP A 458 -17.91 35.17 -48.58
CA TRP A 458 -17.99 34.57 -49.92
C TRP A 458 -16.56 34.16 -50.35
N GLN A 459 -16.44 33.32 -51.36
CA GLN A 459 -15.26 32.44 -51.56
C GLN A 459 -14.11 33.09 -52.35
N CYS A 460 -12.86 32.80 -51.98
CA CYS A 460 -11.89 32.20 -52.92
C CYS A 460 -10.64 31.56 -52.28
N ARG A 461 -10.46 30.27 -52.62
CA ARG A 461 -9.24 29.45 -52.74
C ARG A 461 -7.90 29.97 -52.15
N CYS A 462 -7.34 29.21 -51.20
CA CYS A 462 -5.89 29.02 -51.05
C CYS A 462 -5.58 27.51 -51.05
N PRO A 463 -4.82 26.97 -52.03
CA PRO A 463 -4.68 25.53 -52.25
C PRO A 463 -3.51 24.90 -51.46
N ASN A 464 -3.44 25.07 -50.14
CA ASN A 464 -2.47 24.33 -49.31
C ASN A 464 -2.87 24.11 -47.83
N CYS A 465 -4.15 23.86 -47.54
CA CYS A 465 -4.60 23.55 -46.18
C CYS A 465 -5.69 22.47 -46.12
N SER A 466 -5.32 21.25 -46.51
CA SER A 466 -6.06 20.01 -46.19
C SER A 466 -5.06 18.96 -45.70
N ARG A 467 -5.27 18.41 -44.50
CA ARG A 467 -4.34 17.48 -43.85
C ARG A 467 -4.51 16.05 -44.39
N ASP A 468 -3.81 15.72 -45.47
CA ASP A 468 -3.63 14.33 -45.91
C ASP A 468 -2.52 13.65 -45.08
N MET A 469 -2.72 13.54 -43.75
CA MET A 469 -1.79 12.81 -42.87
C MET A 469 -2.05 11.31 -43.01
N ARG A 470 -1.52 10.75 -44.11
CA ARG A 470 -1.66 9.34 -44.47
C ARG A 470 -1.17 8.44 -43.34
N VAL A 471 -1.89 7.33 -43.15
CA VAL A 471 -1.54 6.29 -42.19
C VAL A 471 -0.19 5.69 -42.56
N LEU A 472 0.85 6.02 -41.80
CA LEU A 472 2.05 5.19 -41.71
C LEU A 472 1.67 3.89 -40.99
N PRO A 473 2.20 2.72 -41.43
CA PRO A 473 1.89 1.45 -40.79
C PRO A 473 2.35 1.46 -39.32
N PRO A 474 1.67 0.72 -38.42
CA PRO A 474 2.00 0.70 -37.01
C PRO A 474 3.39 0.07 -36.79
N VAL A 475 4.39 0.93 -36.57
CA VAL A 475 5.72 0.50 -36.11
C VAL A 475 5.59 -0.02 -34.68
N LEU A 476 5.35 -1.33 -34.58
CA LEU A 476 5.38 -2.17 -33.37
C LEU A 476 5.24 -1.40 -32.07
N ALA A 477 4.01 -0.99 -31.76
CA ALA A 477 3.66 -0.59 -30.41
C ALA A 477 3.93 -1.78 -29.48
N TRP A 478 4.99 -1.70 -28.69
CA TRP A 478 5.24 -2.62 -27.59
C TRP A 478 4.05 -2.50 -26.63
N ARG A 479 3.14 -3.47 -26.70
CA ARG A 479 2.09 -3.62 -25.69
C ARG A 479 2.77 -4.10 -24.42
N GLY A 480 2.43 -3.49 -23.29
CA GLY A 480 2.58 -4.14 -21.99
C GLY A 480 1.62 -5.34 -21.89
N PRO A 481 1.44 -5.94 -20.69
CA PRO A 481 0.41 -6.95 -20.48
C PRO A 481 -0.94 -6.45 -21.02
N ASP A 482 -1.52 -7.26 -21.91
CA ASP A 482 -2.52 -6.79 -22.86
C ASP A 482 -3.80 -6.31 -22.15
N GLU A 483 -4.04 -4.99 -22.14
CA GLU A 483 -5.15 -4.39 -21.39
C GLU A 483 -6.53 -4.93 -21.82
N THR A 484 -6.65 -5.36 -23.08
CA THR A 484 -7.82 -6.07 -23.60
C THR A 484 -7.97 -7.47 -23.00
N ALA A 485 -6.89 -8.22 -22.77
CA ALA A 485 -6.95 -9.56 -22.17
C ALA A 485 -7.35 -9.55 -20.68
N GLU A 486 -6.94 -8.55 -19.90
CA GLU A 486 -7.43 -8.36 -18.52
C GLU A 486 -8.93 -7.99 -18.52
N GLU A 487 -9.35 -7.10 -19.43
CA GLU A 487 -10.76 -6.74 -19.57
C GLU A 487 -11.62 -7.95 -19.98
N ASP A 488 -11.16 -8.74 -20.95
CA ASP A 488 -11.79 -10.00 -21.36
C ASP A 488 -11.80 -11.05 -20.24
N GLU A 489 -10.83 -11.06 -19.33
CA GLU A 489 -10.88 -11.91 -18.14
C GLU A 489 -11.94 -11.43 -17.15
N ILE A 490 -11.93 -10.16 -16.77
CA ILE A 490 -12.93 -9.59 -15.84
C ILE A 490 -14.34 -9.79 -16.42
N GLN A 491 -14.54 -9.54 -17.72
CA GLN A 491 -15.80 -9.82 -18.41
C GLN A 491 -16.17 -11.31 -18.43
N ARG A 492 -15.22 -12.24 -18.52
CA ARG A 492 -15.50 -13.69 -18.44
C ARG A 492 -15.92 -14.09 -17.04
N VAL A 493 -15.18 -13.68 -16.00
CA VAL A 493 -15.50 -13.99 -14.59
C VAL A 493 -16.89 -13.47 -14.23
N ILE A 494 -17.19 -12.19 -14.52
CA ILE A 494 -18.50 -11.59 -14.25
C ILE A 494 -19.63 -12.30 -15.03
N ARG A 495 -19.39 -12.72 -16.28
CA ARG A 495 -20.37 -13.49 -17.05
C ARG A 495 -20.63 -14.87 -16.45
N SER A 496 -19.59 -15.59 -16.02
CA SER A 496 -19.73 -16.88 -15.34
C SER A 496 -20.53 -16.75 -14.04
N MET A 497 -20.23 -15.75 -13.21
CA MET A 497 -20.96 -15.48 -11.97
C MET A 497 -22.46 -15.22 -12.20
N ARG A 498 -22.82 -14.52 -13.28
CA ARG A 498 -24.22 -14.23 -13.65
C ARG A 498 -24.90 -15.41 -14.35
N ALA A 499 -24.15 -16.31 -14.98
CA ALA A 499 -24.68 -17.47 -15.71
C ALA A 499 -25.10 -18.60 -14.77
N ASP A 500 -24.28 -18.92 -13.76
CA ASP A 500 -24.65 -19.87 -12.69
C ASP A 500 -24.48 -19.24 -11.30
N PRO A 501 -25.50 -18.53 -10.78
CA PRO A 501 -25.51 -18.01 -9.41
C PRO A 501 -25.74 -19.10 -8.35
N GLY A 502 -25.96 -20.36 -8.74
CA GLY A 502 -26.26 -21.50 -7.87
C GLY A 502 -25.04 -22.36 -7.52
N ASP A 503 -24.05 -22.48 -8.41
CA ASP A 503 -22.78 -23.17 -8.15
C ASP A 503 -21.90 -22.38 -7.17
N ALA A 504 -21.91 -22.79 -5.90
CA ALA A 504 -21.11 -22.20 -4.84
C ALA A 504 -19.59 -22.22 -5.13
N ALA A 505 -19.07 -23.25 -5.80
CA ALA A 505 -17.64 -23.39 -6.08
C ALA A 505 -17.21 -22.46 -7.22
N LEU A 506 -18.04 -22.31 -8.26
CA LEU A 506 -17.83 -21.31 -9.31
C LEU A 506 -17.88 -19.88 -8.73
N GLN A 507 -18.84 -19.60 -7.85
CA GLN A 507 -18.95 -18.30 -7.18
C GLN A 507 -17.73 -18.01 -6.30
N GLU A 508 -17.25 -18.99 -5.54
CA GLU A 508 -16.09 -18.83 -4.66
C GLU A 508 -14.82 -18.53 -5.44
N ALA A 509 -14.51 -19.34 -6.47
CA ALA A 509 -13.38 -19.11 -7.36
C ALA A 509 -13.46 -17.78 -8.12
N SER A 510 -14.67 -17.35 -8.49
CA SER A 510 -14.90 -16.08 -9.18
C SER A 510 -14.72 -14.88 -8.25
N CYS A 511 -15.26 -14.91 -7.02
CA CYS A 511 -15.02 -13.90 -6.01
C CYS A 511 -13.53 -13.79 -5.66
N ALA A 512 -12.84 -14.92 -5.48
CA ALA A 512 -11.40 -14.95 -5.20
C ALA A 512 -10.58 -14.33 -6.35
N ARG A 513 -10.97 -14.59 -7.61
CA ARG A 513 -10.30 -13.98 -8.77
C ARG A 513 -10.57 -12.47 -8.86
N LEU A 514 -11.78 -12.00 -8.55
CA LEU A 514 -12.09 -10.57 -8.47
C LEU A 514 -11.37 -9.88 -7.30
N GLU A 515 -11.24 -10.53 -6.14
CA GLU A 515 -10.45 -10.05 -4.99
C GLU A 515 -8.98 -9.82 -5.40
N GLN A 516 -8.38 -10.82 -6.07
CA GLN A 516 -7.01 -10.75 -6.57
C GLN A 516 -6.82 -9.64 -7.62
N LEU A 517 -7.74 -9.53 -8.58
CA LEU A 517 -7.67 -8.51 -9.63
C LEU A 517 -7.87 -7.10 -9.04
N ALA A 518 -8.73 -6.93 -8.04
CA ALA A 518 -8.98 -5.65 -7.37
C ALA A 518 -7.76 -5.08 -6.62
N LEU A 519 -6.66 -5.83 -6.46
CA LEU A 519 -5.39 -5.28 -5.99
C LEU A 519 -4.83 -4.20 -6.96
N GLY A 520 -5.05 -4.36 -8.27
CA GLY A 520 -4.64 -3.41 -9.30
C GLY A 520 -5.52 -2.14 -9.35
N PRO A 521 -4.96 -0.91 -9.31
CA PRO A 521 -5.75 0.32 -9.16
C PRO A 521 -6.67 0.64 -10.35
N ASP A 522 -6.27 0.26 -11.57
CA ASP A 522 -7.10 0.41 -12.77
C ASP A 522 -8.05 -0.77 -12.96
N SER A 523 -7.62 -1.98 -12.60
CA SER A 523 -8.44 -3.18 -12.50
C SER A 523 -9.68 -2.95 -11.61
N ARG A 524 -9.55 -2.21 -10.50
CA ARG A 524 -10.71 -1.79 -9.67
C ARG A 524 -11.77 -1.01 -10.45
N LYS A 525 -11.33 -0.02 -11.23
CA LYS A 525 -12.21 0.81 -12.06
C LYS A 525 -12.90 -0.05 -13.13
N ARG A 526 -12.13 -0.96 -13.74
CA ARG A 526 -12.58 -1.89 -14.79
C ARG A 526 -13.59 -2.92 -14.27
N ILE A 527 -13.36 -3.53 -13.11
CA ILE A 527 -14.33 -4.41 -12.42
C ILE A 527 -15.64 -3.65 -12.15
N VAL A 528 -15.58 -2.44 -11.61
CA VAL A 528 -16.77 -1.61 -11.30
C VAL A 528 -17.49 -1.13 -12.56
N ALA A 529 -16.78 -0.85 -13.66
CA ALA A 529 -17.35 -0.45 -14.94
C ALA A 529 -18.05 -1.61 -15.69
N LEU A 530 -17.57 -2.85 -15.52
CA LEU A 530 -18.15 -4.06 -16.12
C LEU A 530 -19.31 -4.66 -15.30
N GLY A 531 -19.67 -4.00 -14.19
CA GLY A 531 -20.74 -4.39 -13.28
C GLY A 531 -20.36 -5.53 -12.32
N GLY A 532 -19.09 -5.58 -11.92
CA GLY A 532 -18.56 -6.59 -11.00
C GLY A 532 -19.00 -6.39 -9.56
N LEU A 533 -19.35 -5.16 -9.17
CA LEU A 533 -19.91 -4.86 -7.84
C LEU A 533 -21.26 -5.55 -7.65
N GLU A 534 -22.15 -5.38 -8.63
CA GLU A 534 -23.46 -6.00 -8.72
C GLU A 534 -23.36 -7.53 -8.73
N ALA A 535 -22.34 -8.09 -9.40
CA ALA A 535 -22.08 -9.52 -9.43
C ALA A 535 -21.58 -10.05 -8.07
N LEU A 536 -20.68 -9.34 -7.39
CA LEU A 536 -20.23 -9.67 -6.02
C LEU A 536 -21.39 -9.63 -5.02
N LEU A 537 -22.21 -8.57 -5.06
CA LEU A 537 -23.37 -8.43 -4.17
C LEU A 537 -24.46 -9.47 -4.46
N GLN A 538 -24.69 -9.82 -5.72
CA GLN A 538 -25.58 -10.92 -6.11
C GLN A 538 -25.03 -12.27 -5.59
N SER A 539 -23.73 -12.51 -5.70
CA SER A 539 -23.06 -13.71 -5.20
C SER A 539 -23.19 -13.86 -3.68
N MET A 540 -22.90 -12.79 -2.93
CA MET A 540 -23.13 -12.77 -1.48
C MET A 540 -24.59 -13.02 -1.10
N GLN A 541 -25.54 -12.59 -1.93
CA GLN A 541 -26.96 -12.76 -1.67
C GLN A 541 -27.50 -14.16 -2.06
N SER A 542 -26.94 -14.84 -3.07
CA SER A 542 -27.33 -16.21 -3.41
C SER A 542 -26.61 -17.27 -2.57
N GLN A 543 -25.32 -17.07 -2.28
CA GLN A 543 -24.45 -18.04 -1.60
C GLN A 543 -24.22 -17.72 -0.12
N ARG A 544 -25.29 -17.38 0.61
CA ARG A 544 -25.21 -16.93 2.02
C ARG A 544 -24.46 -17.90 2.94
N SER A 545 -24.70 -19.21 2.82
CA SER A 545 -24.06 -20.22 3.67
C SER A 545 -22.64 -20.62 3.23
N ALA A 546 -22.13 -20.13 2.10
CA ALA A 546 -20.80 -20.48 1.61
C ALA A 546 -19.75 -19.50 2.14
N ALA A 547 -19.09 -19.88 3.23
CA ALA A 547 -18.13 -19.01 3.94
C ALA A 547 -17.00 -18.47 3.04
N GLY A 548 -16.48 -19.28 2.10
CA GLY A 548 -15.45 -18.82 1.17
C GLY A 548 -15.97 -17.77 0.18
N VAL A 549 -17.16 -17.96 -0.40
CA VAL A 549 -17.82 -16.92 -1.22
C VAL A 549 -17.99 -15.62 -0.43
N GLN A 550 -18.49 -15.69 0.81
CA GLN A 550 -18.70 -14.52 1.65
C GLN A 550 -17.38 -13.81 2.00
N GLY A 551 -16.34 -14.57 2.36
CA GLY A 551 -15.01 -14.04 2.66
C GLY A 551 -14.38 -13.37 1.45
N HIS A 552 -14.24 -14.08 0.33
CA HIS A 552 -13.64 -13.55 -0.89
C HIS A 552 -14.44 -12.37 -1.46
N ALA A 553 -15.77 -12.35 -1.35
CA ALA A 553 -16.58 -11.21 -1.76
C ALA A 553 -16.35 -9.99 -0.85
N CYS A 554 -16.26 -10.15 0.47
CA CYS A 554 -15.86 -9.07 1.37
C CYS A 554 -14.46 -8.55 1.01
N GLY A 555 -13.48 -9.43 0.80
CA GLY A 555 -12.11 -9.07 0.39
C GLY A 555 -12.09 -8.28 -0.93
N ALA A 556 -12.88 -8.70 -1.92
CA ALA A 556 -13.05 -7.98 -3.16
C ALA A 556 -13.69 -6.60 -2.97
N LEU A 557 -14.73 -6.46 -2.13
CA LEU A 557 -15.36 -5.17 -1.82
C LEU A 557 -14.41 -4.21 -1.09
N GLY A 558 -13.65 -4.69 -0.10
CA GLY A 558 -12.62 -3.92 0.59
C GLY A 558 -11.51 -3.46 -0.35
N ASN A 559 -11.04 -4.37 -1.21
CA ASN A 559 -10.09 -4.01 -2.27
C ASN A 559 -10.69 -2.95 -3.20
N LEU A 560 -11.92 -3.14 -3.73
CA LEU A 560 -12.58 -2.15 -4.59
C LEU A 560 -12.71 -0.76 -3.94
N ALA A 561 -12.94 -0.68 -2.62
CA ALA A 561 -12.98 0.56 -1.85
C ALA A 561 -11.60 1.21 -1.62
N LEU A 562 -10.49 0.46 -1.75
CA LEU A 562 -9.14 0.92 -1.40
C LEU A 562 -8.68 2.13 -2.22
N ARG A 563 -8.57 3.27 -1.53
CA ARG A 563 -8.17 4.59 -2.07
C ARG A 563 -9.08 5.04 -3.23
N SER A 564 -10.40 4.86 -3.10
CA SER A 564 -11.38 5.31 -4.08
C SER A 564 -12.67 5.78 -3.42
N ASP A 565 -12.77 7.09 -3.13
CA ASP A 565 -13.96 7.76 -2.61
C ASP A 565 -15.23 7.45 -3.40
N GLU A 566 -15.10 7.25 -4.71
CA GLU A 566 -16.22 6.96 -5.61
C GLU A 566 -16.72 5.53 -5.42
N ASN A 567 -15.81 4.54 -5.43
CA ASN A 567 -16.19 3.16 -5.15
C ASN A 567 -16.73 3.02 -3.71
N GLN A 568 -16.14 3.72 -2.72
CA GLN A 568 -16.63 3.71 -1.34
C GLN A 568 -18.09 4.18 -1.23
N LYS A 569 -18.46 5.28 -1.91
CA LYS A 569 -19.85 5.76 -1.96
C LYS A 569 -20.75 4.77 -2.71
N ARG A 570 -20.30 4.29 -3.87
CA ARG A 570 -21.08 3.39 -4.73
C ARG A 570 -21.39 2.05 -4.04
N ILE A 571 -20.40 1.45 -3.35
CA ILE A 571 -20.58 0.23 -2.56
C ILE A 571 -21.57 0.44 -1.42
N GLY A 572 -21.55 1.61 -0.74
CA GLY A 572 -22.56 1.97 0.25
C GLY A 572 -23.97 2.08 -0.36
N GLN A 573 -24.10 2.87 -1.42
CA GLN A 573 -25.38 3.11 -2.13
C GLN A 573 -26.02 1.84 -2.71
N GLU A 574 -25.22 0.86 -3.14
CA GLU A 574 -25.71 -0.45 -3.61
C GLU A 574 -25.95 -1.47 -2.47
N GLY A 575 -25.82 -1.04 -1.20
CA GLY A 575 -26.13 -1.85 -0.02
C GLY A 575 -25.00 -2.79 0.44
N GLY A 576 -23.78 -2.58 -0.03
CA GLY A 576 -22.60 -3.40 0.29
C GLY A 576 -22.20 -3.38 1.76
N VAL A 577 -22.39 -2.25 2.46
CA VAL A 577 -22.25 -2.17 3.93
C VAL A 577 -23.15 -3.21 4.62
N GLY A 578 -24.43 -3.24 4.23
CA GLY A 578 -25.40 -4.21 4.72
C GLY A 578 -25.12 -5.66 4.28
N ALA A 579 -24.32 -5.88 3.22
CA ALA A 579 -23.87 -7.21 2.81
C ALA A 579 -22.69 -7.70 3.65
N VAL A 580 -21.66 -6.87 3.83
CA VAL A 580 -20.46 -7.17 4.64
C VAL A 580 -20.83 -7.44 6.10
N LEU A 581 -21.61 -6.57 6.74
CA LEU A 581 -22.02 -6.76 8.14
C LEU A 581 -22.94 -7.98 8.36
N ARG A 582 -23.63 -8.43 7.31
CA ARG A 582 -24.38 -9.69 7.32
C ARG A 582 -23.47 -10.89 7.17
N SER A 583 -22.51 -10.85 6.24
CA SER A 583 -21.48 -11.87 6.06
C SER A 583 -20.75 -12.16 7.39
N MET A 584 -20.26 -11.12 8.06
CA MET A 584 -19.63 -11.23 9.39
C MET A 584 -20.56 -11.86 10.44
N ALA A 585 -21.85 -11.46 10.46
CA ALA A 585 -22.82 -11.96 11.44
C ALA A 585 -23.30 -13.40 11.17
N GLU A 586 -23.41 -13.82 9.91
CA GLU A 586 -23.78 -15.19 9.51
C GLU A 586 -22.58 -16.16 9.66
N HIS A 587 -21.32 -15.67 9.60
CA HIS A 587 -20.08 -16.47 9.64
C HIS A 587 -19.15 -16.15 10.82
N GLN A 588 -19.71 -15.86 12.00
CA GLN A 588 -18.95 -15.50 13.22
C GLN A 588 -17.80 -16.47 13.57
N ALA A 589 -17.92 -17.76 13.26
CA ALA A 589 -16.92 -18.78 13.54
C ALA A 589 -15.77 -18.88 12.51
N SER A 590 -15.76 -18.07 11.44
CA SER A 590 -14.72 -18.10 10.40
C SER A 590 -13.83 -16.86 10.45
N ALA A 591 -12.62 -17.00 11.01
CA ALA A 591 -11.63 -15.93 11.08
C ALA A 591 -11.36 -15.27 9.72
N SER A 592 -11.26 -16.07 8.64
CA SER A 592 -11.05 -15.60 7.26
C SER A 592 -12.19 -14.72 6.71
N VAL A 593 -13.41 -14.88 7.22
CA VAL A 593 -14.56 -14.02 6.88
C VAL A 593 -14.61 -12.78 7.77
N GLN A 594 -14.19 -12.88 9.04
CA GLN A 594 -14.06 -11.69 9.90
C GLN A 594 -12.94 -10.77 9.40
N GLU A 595 -11.73 -11.29 9.17
CA GLU A 595 -10.58 -10.61 8.54
C GLU A 595 -10.99 -9.78 7.31
N ARG A 596 -11.62 -10.44 6.33
CA ARG A 596 -12.05 -9.79 5.07
C ARG A 596 -13.25 -8.87 5.25
N GLY A 597 -14.12 -9.16 6.22
CA GLY A 597 -15.23 -8.30 6.59
C GLY A 597 -14.76 -7.00 7.24
N GLU A 598 -13.81 -7.09 8.17
CA GLU A 598 -13.21 -5.95 8.88
C GLU A 598 -12.39 -5.10 7.93
N TRP A 599 -11.56 -5.70 7.06
CA TRP A 599 -10.90 -5.00 5.95
C TRP A 599 -11.89 -4.23 5.05
N ALA A 600 -13.03 -4.83 4.72
CA ALA A 600 -14.06 -4.16 3.93
C ALA A 600 -14.73 -3.01 4.71
N VAL A 601 -15.01 -3.19 6.00
CA VAL A 601 -15.57 -2.12 6.86
C VAL A 601 -14.56 -0.99 7.06
N GLU A 602 -13.29 -1.30 7.26
CA GLU A 602 -12.16 -0.36 7.40
C GLU A 602 -12.11 0.61 6.21
N GLN A 603 -12.10 0.07 5.00
CA GLN A 603 -12.03 0.85 3.76
C GLN A 603 -13.35 1.59 3.44
N LEU A 604 -14.51 1.03 3.84
CA LEU A 604 -15.80 1.70 3.66
C LEU A 604 -16.03 2.83 4.67
N ALA A 605 -15.51 2.73 5.90
CA ALA A 605 -15.63 3.73 6.97
C ALA A 605 -14.89 5.05 6.68
N MET A 606 -14.13 5.13 5.59
CA MET A 606 -13.50 6.38 5.13
C MET A 606 -14.53 7.49 4.81
N THR A 607 -15.77 7.15 4.42
CA THR A 607 -16.84 8.13 4.18
C THR A 607 -17.83 8.23 5.34
N SER A 608 -18.28 9.44 5.67
CA SER A 608 -19.25 9.69 6.75
C SER A 608 -20.61 9.02 6.51
N HIS A 609 -21.06 8.94 5.25
CA HIS A 609 -22.29 8.24 4.89
C HIS A 609 -22.23 6.76 5.28
N ASN A 610 -21.15 6.09 4.89
CA ASN A 610 -20.95 4.67 5.20
C ASN A 610 -20.79 4.48 6.72
N ARG A 611 -20.05 5.34 7.44
CA ARG A 611 -19.93 5.23 8.91
C ARG A 611 -21.27 5.33 9.61
N ALA A 612 -22.12 6.28 9.21
CA ALA A 612 -23.46 6.42 9.75
C ALA A 612 -24.33 5.18 9.47
N GLU A 613 -24.19 4.54 8.29
CA GLU A 613 -24.86 3.28 8.01
C GLU A 613 -24.32 2.12 8.85
N ILE A 614 -22.99 1.97 8.93
CA ILE A 614 -22.32 0.94 9.73
C ILE A 614 -22.72 1.07 11.21
N ALA A 615 -22.73 2.29 11.75
CA ALA A 615 -23.20 2.61 13.11
C ALA A 615 -24.67 2.21 13.30
N ARG A 616 -25.57 2.67 12.42
CA ARG A 616 -27.01 2.33 12.42
C ARG A 616 -27.27 0.83 12.36
N CYS A 617 -26.39 0.06 11.72
CA CYS A 617 -26.47 -1.39 11.66
C CYS A 617 -25.89 -2.11 12.89
N GLY A 618 -25.18 -1.41 13.79
CA GLY A 618 -24.47 -2.01 14.94
C GLY A 618 -23.08 -2.57 14.57
N GLY A 619 -22.33 -1.87 13.71
CA GLY A 619 -21.05 -2.33 13.19
C GLY A 619 -19.95 -2.47 14.25
N GLY A 620 -19.76 -1.46 15.10
CA GLY A 620 -18.73 -1.46 16.14
C GLY A 620 -18.81 -2.68 17.06
N ASP A 621 -20.00 -2.98 17.59
CA ASP A 621 -20.19 -4.13 18.48
C ASP A 621 -20.02 -5.49 17.79
N ARG A 622 -20.19 -5.57 16.46
CA ARG A 622 -19.85 -6.78 15.68
C ARG A 622 -18.35 -6.96 15.51
N ILE A 623 -17.61 -5.89 15.19
CA ILE A 623 -16.14 -5.93 15.09
C ILE A 623 -15.56 -6.29 16.46
N ALA A 624 -15.98 -5.61 17.52
CA ALA A 624 -15.59 -5.94 18.89
C ALA A 624 -16.01 -7.37 19.29
N GLY A 625 -17.07 -7.92 18.71
CA GLY A 625 -17.48 -9.32 18.84
C GLY A 625 -16.56 -10.30 18.11
N ALA A 626 -16.17 -9.99 16.87
CA ALA A 626 -15.27 -10.78 16.03
C ALA A 626 -13.85 -10.82 16.63
N MET A 627 -13.31 -9.66 17.04
CA MET A 627 -12.05 -9.55 17.78
C MET A 627 -12.04 -10.45 19.04
N ARG A 628 -13.14 -10.48 19.81
CA ARG A 628 -13.27 -11.38 20.99
C ARG A 628 -13.48 -12.85 20.64
N ALA A 629 -13.90 -13.17 19.41
CA ALA A 629 -14.14 -14.55 18.96
C ALA A 629 -12.88 -15.21 18.38
N HIS A 630 -11.94 -14.43 17.84
CA HIS A 630 -10.67 -14.90 17.26
C HIS A 630 -9.46 -14.18 17.88
N PRO A 631 -9.28 -14.23 19.23
CA PRO A 631 -8.23 -13.49 19.94
C PRO A 631 -6.80 -13.89 19.52
N GLU A 632 -6.62 -15.07 18.91
CA GLU A 632 -5.35 -15.57 18.36
C GLU A 632 -5.08 -15.13 16.91
N SER A 633 -6.04 -14.48 16.23
CA SER A 633 -5.90 -14.03 14.84
C SER A 633 -5.43 -12.57 14.76
N GLU A 634 -4.12 -12.37 14.59
CA GLU A 634 -3.51 -11.03 14.49
C GLU A 634 -4.18 -10.13 13.45
N ALA A 635 -4.54 -10.68 12.28
CA ALA A 635 -5.18 -9.93 11.19
C ALA A 635 -6.60 -9.44 11.54
N VAL A 636 -7.39 -10.25 12.28
CA VAL A 636 -8.69 -9.83 12.83
C VAL A 636 -8.49 -8.71 13.86
N GLN A 637 -7.49 -8.83 14.74
CA GLN A 637 -7.20 -7.78 15.70
C GLN A 637 -6.70 -6.48 15.04
N GLU A 638 -5.85 -6.56 14.02
CA GLU A 638 -5.28 -5.40 13.31
C GLU A 638 -6.35 -4.63 12.51
N HIS A 639 -7.11 -5.33 11.67
CA HIS A 639 -8.21 -4.73 10.90
C HIS A 639 -9.37 -4.29 11.81
N GLY A 640 -9.68 -5.07 12.84
CA GLY A 640 -10.67 -4.70 13.85
C GLY A 640 -10.32 -3.40 14.58
N CYS A 641 -9.05 -3.23 14.98
CA CYS A 641 -8.56 -1.97 15.55
C CYS A 641 -8.72 -0.79 14.58
N MET A 642 -8.25 -0.91 13.33
CA MET A 642 -8.35 0.19 12.36
C MET A 642 -9.81 0.51 12.02
N ALA A 643 -10.66 -0.49 11.84
CA ALA A 643 -12.09 -0.32 11.57
C ALA A 643 -12.81 0.38 12.74
N LEU A 644 -12.53 -0.01 13.99
CA LEU A 644 -13.07 0.69 15.17
C LEU A 644 -12.55 2.13 15.29
N GLY A 645 -11.27 2.36 14.99
CA GLY A 645 -10.67 3.70 14.96
C GLY A 645 -11.31 4.61 13.91
N ASN A 646 -11.57 4.10 12.70
CA ASN A 646 -12.30 4.81 11.66
C ASN A 646 -13.77 5.03 12.01
N LEU A 647 -14.41 4.10 12.73
CA LEU A 647 -15.82 4.23 13.14
C LEU A 647 -16.04 5.19 14.32
N ALA A 648 -15.04 5.39 15.18
CA ALA A 648 -15.10 6.25 16.37
C ALA A 648 -15.31 7.76 16.07
N PHE A 649 -15.29 8.19 14.80
CA PHE A 649 -15.76 9.54 14.45
C PHE A 649 -17.24 9.77 14.78
N GLU A 650 -18.08 8.73 14.68
CA GLU A 650 -19.49 8.78 15.08
C GLU A 650 -19.63 8.33 16.55
N ARG A 651 -20.44 9.01 17.37
CA ARG A 651 -20.50 8.79 18.84
C ARG A 651 -21.00 7.38 19.18
N GLU A 652 -21.93 6.89 18.38
CA GLU A 652 -22.63 5.60 18.52
C GLU A 652 -21.67 4.40 18.50
N ASN A 653 -20.49 4.53 17.88
CA ASN A 653 -19.50 3.45 17.81
C ASN A 653 -18.53 3.41 19.02
N ARG A 654 -18.56 4.42 19.92
CA ARG A 654 -17.66 4.54 21.07
C ARG A 654 -18.13 3.69 22.28
N SER A 655 -18.51 2.44 22.05
CA SER A 655 -18.94 1.53 23.11
C SER A 655 -17.76 1.08 23.99
N ALA A 656 -18.03 0.73 25.25
CA ALA A 656 -17.02 0.17 26.15
C ALA A 656 -16.50 -1.19 25.64
N GLU A 657 -17.30 -1.87 24.83
CA GLU A 657 -17.02 -3.14 24.19
C GLU A 657 -15.97 -2.99 23.08
N SER A 658 -16.07 -1.93 22.27
CA SER A 658 -15.03 -1.53 21.30
C SER A 658 -13.71 -1.19 22.00
N VAL A 659 -13.76 -0.37 23.05
CA VAL A 659 -12.57 0.00 23.84
C VAL A 659 -11.89 -1.24 24.43
N ARG A 660 -12.66 -2.16 25.03
CA ARG A 660 -12.14 -3.39 25.63
C ARG A 660 -11.47 -4.28 24.60
N ALA A 661 -12.10 -4.47 23.43
CA ALA A 661 -11.52 -5.27 22.35
C ALA A 661 -10.18 -4.71 21.86
N VAL A 662 -10.05 -3.39 21.70
CA VAL A 662 -8.78 -2.74 21.30
C VAL A 662 -7.69 -2.93 22.36
N VAL A 663 -8.00 -2.74 23.65
CA VAL A 663 -7.01 -2.91 24.73
C VAL A 663 -6.58 -4.37 24.88
N ASP A 664 -7.49 -5.33 24.72
CA ASP A 664 -7.16 -6.76 24.81
C ASP A 664 -6.37 -7.22 23.57
N ALA A 665 -6.63 -6.67 22.38
CA ALA A 665 -5.77 -6.85 21.19
C ALA A 665 -4.33 -6.35 21.44
N MET A 666 -4.16 -5.16 22.02
CA MET A 666 -2.83 -4.62 22.37
C MET A 666 -2.06 -5.52 23.34
N ARG A 667 -2.77 -6.27 24.20
CA ARG A 667 -2.18 -7.22 25.17
C ARG A 667 -1.84 -8.57 24.55
N ALA A 668 -2.61 -9.02 23.57
CA ALA A 668 -2.38 -10.28 22.87
C ALA A 668 -1.18 -10.17 21.90
N PHE A 669 -1.01 -9.01 21.24
CA PHE A 669 0.01 -8.78 20.22
C PHE A 669 0.95 -7.61 20.55
N PRO A 670 1.64 -7.62 21.71
CA PRO A 670 2.50 -6.50 22.14
C PRO A 670 3.64 -6.23 21.15
N ALA A 671 4.19 -7.29 20.54
CA ALA A 671 5.28 -7.21 19.56
C ALA A 671 4.84 -6.81 18.12
N SER A 672 3.55 -6.70 17.82
CA SER A 672 3.08 -6.35 16.47
C SER A 672 2.98 -4.85 16.26
N ALA A 673 3.97 -4.26 15.62
CA ALA A 673 4.05 -2.81 15.40
C ALA A 673 2.82 -2.23 14.66
N ALA A 674 2.30 -2.94 13.65
CA ALA A 674 1.15 -2.49 12.87
C ALA A 674 -0.14 -2.50 13.71
N LEU A 675 -0.37 -3.57 14.46
CA LEU A 675 -1.51 -3.66 15.38
C LEU A 675 -1.42 -2.60 16.49
N GLN A 676 -0.25 -2.38 17.10
CA GLN A 676 -0.08 -1.32 18.11
C GLN A 676 -0.31 0.09 17.52
N GLU A 677 0.11 0.34 16.28
CA GLU A 677 -0.14 1.62 15.59
C GLU A 677 -1.65 1.86 15.37
N ASN A 678 -2.36 0.84 14.88
CA ASN A 678 -3.80 0.87 14.61
C ASN A 678 -4.61 0.95 15.91
N ALA A 679 -4.19 0.24 16.96
CA ALA A 679 -4.84 0.24 18.27
C ALA A 679 -4.67 1.58 19.01
N CYS A 680 -3.48 2.18 18.97
CA CYS A 680 -3.26 3.52 19.51
C CYS A 680 -4.08 4.59 18.74
N PHE A 681 -4.20 4.49 17.42
CA PHE A 681 -5.10 5.33 16.62
C PHE A 681 -6.57 5.15 17.03
N ALA A 682 -7.01 3.90 17.25
CA ALA A 682 -8.35 3.62 17.73
C ALA A 682 -8.62 4.20 19.12
N LEU A 683 -7.72 4.00 20.08
CA LEU A 683 -7.84 4.57 21.42
C LEU A 683 -7.83 6.11 21.40
N HIS A 684 -7.04 6.75 20.53
CA HIS A 684 -7.09 8.20 20.34
C HIS A 684 -8.50 8.67 19.93
N ASN A 685 -9.06 8.09 18.86
CA ASN A 685 -10.38 8.49 18.36
C ASN A 685 -11.54 8.14 19.32
N LEU A 686 -11.40 7.04 20.06
CA LEU A 686 -12.35 6.63 21.10
C LEU A 686 -12.32 7.56 22.31
N ALA A 687 -11.14 8.05 22.73
CA ALA A 687 -10.94 8.88 23.93
C ALA A 687 -11.56 10.30 23.88
N CYS A 688 -12.27 10.67 22.82
CA CYS A 688 -12.81 12.02 22.58
C CYS A 688 -14.00 12.45 23.50
N SER A 689 -14.21 11.83 24.67
CA SER A 689 -15.14 12.32 25.72
C SER A 689 -14.92 11.64 27.08
N ASP A 690 -15.33 12.30 28.18
CA ASP A 690 -15.28 11.74 29.56
C ASP A 690 -15.98 10.38 29.70
N GLU A 691 -17.11 10.22 28.99
CA GLU A 691 -17.87 8.97 28.95
C GLU A 691 -17.05 7.81 28.36
N ALA A 692 -16.21 8.08 27.36
CA ALA A 692 -15.40 7.09 26.66
C ALA A 692 -14.01 6.89 27.28
N MET A 693 -13.45 7.91 27.94
CA MET A 693 -12.20 7.78 28.70
C MET A 693 -12.32 6.84 29.90
N ARG A 694 -13.50 6.76 30.55
CA ARG A 694 -13.72 5.84 31.69
C ARG A 694 -13.54 4.36 31.29
N PRO A 695 -14.17 3.84 30.21
CA PRO A 695 -13.85 2.53 29.65
C PRO A 695 -12.36 2.31 29.37
N ILE A 696 -11.63 3.31 28.85
CA ILE A 696 -10.20 3.16 28.50
C ILE A 696 -9.35 2.91 29.76
N SER A 697 -9.58 3.67 30.83
CA SER A 697 -8.92 3.42 32.12
C SER A 697 -9.39 2.11 32.76
N GLN A 698 -10.69 1.82 32.78
CA GLN A 698 -11.23 0.59 33.36
C GLN A 698 -10.79 -0.68 32.63
N ALA A 699 -10.52 -0.59 31.32
CA ALA A 699 -9.94 -1.67 30.54
C ALA A 699 -8.43 -1.83 30.80
N GLY A 700 -7.75 -0.85 31.40
CA GLY A 700 -6.28 -0.80 31.54
C GLY A 700 -5.56 -0.51 30.21
N GLY A 701 -6.12 0.43 29.44
CA GLY A 701 -5.59 0.84 28.13
C GLY A 701 -4.46 1.87 28.22
N LEU A 702 -4.29 2.56 29.35
CA LEU A 702 -3.21 3.52 29.53
C LEU A 702 -1.85 2.82 29.62
N GLU A 703 -1.81 1.73 30.38
CA GLU A 703 -0.69 0.81 30.52
C GLU A 703 -0.36 0.13 29.18
N ALA A 704 -1.36 -0.12 28.34
CA ALA A 704 -1.16 -0.65 26.99
C ALA A 704 -0.53 0.39 26.05
N VAL A 705 -0.98 1.64 26.06
CA VAL A 705 -0.38 2.75 25.28
C VAL A 705 1.05 3.05 25.73
N LEU A 706 1.32 3.04 27.05
CA LEU A 706 2.67 3.19 27.58
C LEU A 706 3.59 2.01 27.22
N ARG A 707 3.07 0.77 27.20
CA ARG A 707 3.79 -0.40 26.69
C ARG A 707 4.10 -0.29 25.20
N ALA A 708 3.15 0.17 24.37
CA ALA A 708 3.37 0.40 22.94
C ALA A 708 4.50 1.41 22.69
N LEU A 709 4.56 2.50 23.49
CA LEU A 709 5.68 3.45 23.46
C LEU A 709 7.02 2.81 23.83
N ALA A 710 7.03 1.91 24.83
CA ALA A 710 8.24 1.27 25.35
C ALA A 710 8.79 0.18 24.43
N GLU A 711 7.94 -0.62 23.80
CA GLU A 711 8.32 -1.77 22.98
C GLU A 711 8.60 -1.40 21.51
N HIS A 712 8.01 -0.31 21.00
CA HIS A 712 8.21 0.16 19.61
C HIS A 712 8.93 1.51 19.49
N PRO A 713 10.07 1.75 20.17
CA PRO A 713 10.73 3.07 20.23
C PRO A 713 11.26 3.55 18.88
N THR A 714 11.34 2.69 17.88
CA THR A 714 11.84 3.00 16.53
C THR A 714 10.74 3.14 15.47
N VAL A 715 9.48 2.83 15.78
CA VAL A 715 8.36 2.84 14.83
C VAL A 715 7.60 4.17 14.95
N PRO A 716 7.71 5.11 13.99
CA PRO A 716 7.25 6.48 14.23
C PRO A 716 5.74 6.63 14.38
N GLY A 717 4.95 5.82 13.64
CA GLY A 717 3.49 5.89 13.71
C GLY A 717 2.92 5.35 15.02
N VAL A 718 3.47 4.25 15.57
CA VAL A 718 3.16 3.80 16.94
C VAL A 718 3.43 4.91 17.96
N GLN A 719 4.59 5.57 17.86
CA GLN A 719 4.98 6.65 18.79
C GLN A 719 4.05 7.87 18.67
N GLU A 720 3.70 8.27 17.44
CA GLU A 720 2.80 9.40 17.17
C GLU A 720 1.37 9.11 17.64
N ASN A 721 0.81 7.95 17.27
CA ASN A 721 -0.54 7.55 17.65
C ASN A 721 -0.66 7.31 19.16
N ALA A 722 0.37 6.78 19.82
CA ALA A 722 0.37 6.61 21.27
C ALA A 722 0.39 7.96 22.01
N ILE A 723 1.20 8.93 21.56
CA ILE A 723 1.22 10.29 22.13
C ILE A 723 -0.12 11.01 21.86
N ASN A 724 -0.72 10.81 20.69
CA ASN A 724 -2.08 11.26 20.40
C ASN A 724 -3.12 10.65 21.35
N ALA A 725 -3.02 9.35 21.67
CA ALA A 725 -3.91 8.71 22.64
C ALA A 725 -3.72 9.26 24.07
N LEU A 726 -2.47 9.43 24.53
CA LEU A 726 -2.15 10.03 25.83
C LEU A 726 -2.73 11.44 25.98
N HIS A 727 -2.63 12.28 24.95
CA HIS A 727 -3.21 13.62 24.94
C HIS A 727 -4.72 13.64 25.24
N ASN A 728 -5.49 12.76 24.57
CA ASN A 728 -6.93 12.72 24.78
C ASN A 728 -7.26 12.18 26.18
N VAL A 729 -6.57 11.12 26.64
CA VAL A 729 -6.78 10.56 27.99
C VAL A 729 -6.43 11.58 29.09
N ASN A 730 -5.39 12.40 28.89
CA ASN A 730 -4.97 13.43 29.84
C ASN A 730 -5.96 14.60 30.01
N CYS A 731 -7.06 14.64 29.24
CA CYS A 731 -8.18 15.55 29.49
C CYS A 731 -9.12 15.06 30.62
N GLY A 732 -9.05 13.78 31.01
CA GLY A 732 -9.97 13.16 31.99
C GLY A 732 -9.64 13.44 33.47
N PRO A 733 -10.21 12.68 34.43
CA PRO A 733 -9.89 12.77 35.86
C PRO A 733 -8.39 12.75 36.21
N LEU A 734 -8.01 13.43 37.30
CA LEU A 734 -6.60 13.65 37.67
C LEU A 734 -5.80 12.36 37.88
N HIS A 735 -6.42 11.26 38.31
CA HIS A 735 -5.70 9.99 38.49
C HIS A 735 -5.13 9.39 37.19
N TYR A 736 -5.59 9.85 36.00
CA TYR A 736 -4.95 9.48 34.73
C TYR A 736 -3.60 10.20 34.54
N VAL A 737 -3.47 11.45 35.00
CA VAL A 737 -2.21 12.22 34.98
C VAL A 737 -1.16 11.54 35.85
N HIS A 738 -1.54 11.10 37.05
CA HIS A 738 -0.65 10.33 37.94
C HIS A 738 -0.27 8.99 37.31
N ALA A 739 -1.21 8.23 36.74
CA ALA A 739 -0.91 6.96 36.08
C ALA A 739 0.04 7.10 34.86
N VAL A 740 -0.02 8.20 34.10
CA VAL A 740 0.99 8.52 33.07
C VAL A 740 2.34 8.85 33.69
N ALA A 741 2.37 9.67 34.73
CA ALA A 741 3.62 10.10 35.37
C ALA A 741 4.36 8.92 36.03
N ASP A 742 3.63 8.02 36.68
CA ASP A 742 4.16 6.88 37.43
C ASP A 742 4.51 5.67 36.54
N GLY A 743 3.85 5.51 35.39
CA GLY A 743 4.13 4.46 34.40
C GLY A 743 5.29 4.77 33.44
N ASP A 744 6.35 5.45 33.90
CA ASP A 744 7.48 5.95 33.09
C ASP A 744 7.10 6.88 31.91
N GLY A 745 5.84 7.35 31.84
CA GLY A 745 5.31 8.04 30.66
C GLY A 745 6.06 9.31 30.28
N ILE A 746 6.50 10.09 31.26
CA ILE A 746 7.35 11.28 31.04
C ILE A 746 8.65 10.88 30.30
N ALA A 747 9.34 9.83 30.78
CA ALA A 747 10.58 9.36 30.18
C ALA A 747 10.36 8.67 28.82
N LEU A 748 9.17 8.11 28.56
CA LEU A 748 8.79 7.58 27.25
C LEU A 748 8.54 8.71 26.23
N ILE A 749 7.74 9.73 26.60
CA ILE A 749 7.46 10.89 25.75
C ILE A 749 8.75 11.63 25.38
N LEU A 750 9.66 11.84 26.33
CA LEU A 750 10.92 12.53 26.07
C LEU A 750 11.88 11.72 25.18
N ARG A 751 11.89 10.39 25.30
CA ARG A 751 12.62 9.50 24.36
C ARG A 751 12.02 9.55 22.95
N ALA A 752 10.69 9.56 22.85
CA ALA A 752 9.99 9.71 21.57
C ALA A 752 10.31 11.07 20.91
N MET A 753 10.34 12.16 21.68
CA MET A 753 10.72 13.49 21.18
C MET A 753 12.19 13.58 20.73
N GLU A 754 13.13 12.87 21.37
CA GLU A 754 14.52 12.86 20.90
C GLU A 754 14.67 12.02 19.62
N ALA A 755 14.05 10.83 19.58
CA ALA A 755 14.15 9.92 18.45
C ALA A 755 13.40 10.41 17.19
N HIS A 756 12.15 10.88 17.35
CA HIS A 756 11.22 11.11 16.23
C HIS A 756 11.01 12.59 15.95
N GLN A 757 11.76 13.07 14.96
CA GLN A 757 11.80 14.48 14.57
C GLN A 757 10.65 14.82 13.59
N ILE A 758 9.42 14.49 13.98
CA ILE A 758 8.17 14.64 13.21
C ILE A 758 7.33 15.80 13.80
N PRO A 759 6.90 16.82 13.02
CA PRO A 759 6.26 18.01 13.57
C PRO A 759 5.00 17.76 14.42
N SER A 760 4.12 16.86 14.01
CA SER A 760 2.86 16.52 14.69
C SER A 760 3.12 15.83 16.03
N LEU A 761 3.95 14.78 16.05
CA LEU A 761 4.42 14.12 17.27
C LEU A 761 5.04 15.13 18.25
N GLN A 762 5.90 16.03 17.75
CA GLN A 762 6.57 17.04 18.58
C GLN A 762 5.59 18.04 19.17
N ALA A 763 4.63 18.54 18.38
CA ALA A 763 3.59 19.44 18.87
C ALA A 763 2.75 18.75 19.96
N LYS A 764 2.28 17.53 19.70
CA LYS A 764 1.44 16.81 20.65
C LYS A 764 2.19 16.39 21.92
N ALA A 765 3.46 16.02 21.81
CA ALA A 765 4.30 15.74 22.97
C ALA A 765 4.52 16.98 23.85
N CYS A 766 4.78 18.15 23.25
CA CYS A 766 4.81 19.42 23.99
C CYS A 766 3.48 19.67 24.73
N HIS A 767 2.34 19.52 24.04
CA HIS A 767 1.02 19.72 24.64
C HIS A 767 0.77 18.73 25.80
N VAL A 768 1.10 17.45 25.64
CA VAL A 768 0.98 16.43 26.70
C VAL A 768 1.80 16.79 27.93
N LEU A 769 3.06 17.22 27.76
CA LEU A 769 3.91 17.63 28.88
C LEU A 769 3.37 18.90 29.58
N GLY A 770 2.83 19.85 28.81
CA GLY A 770 2.11 21.00 29.35
C GLY A 770 0.89 20.59 30.19
N GLN A 771 -0.01 19.76 29.65
CA GLN A 771 -1.19 19.25 30.37
C GLN A 771 -0.84 18.47 31.64
N LEU A 772 0.25 17.70 31.63
CA LEU A 772 0.70 16.97 32.82
C LEU A 772 1.20 17.92 33.92
N GLY A 773 1.95 18.98 33.56
CA GLY A 773 2.50 19.95 34.50
C GLY A 773 1.53 21.06 34.96
N ASP A 774 0.48 21.36 34.19
CA ASP A 774 -0.57 22.33 34.58
C ASP A 774 -1.44 21.80 35.73
N ARG A 775 -1.61 20.47 35.77
CA ARG A 775 -2.62 19.81 36.61
C ARG A 775 -2.11 19.35 37.98
N ASP A 776 -0.79 19.27 38.15
CA ASP A 776 -0.14 18.78 39.37
C ASP A 776 1.32 19.28 39.47
N ASP A 777 1.69 19.91 40.59
CA ASP A 777 2.99 20.55 40.80
C ASP A 777 4.15 19.52 41.01
N ASP A 778 3.85 18.34 41.57
CA ASP A 778 4.83 17.26 41.71
C ASP A 778 5.12 16.63 40.34
N VAL A 779 4.11 16.50 39.48
CA VAL A 779 4.26 16.07 38.09
C VAL A 779 5.02 17.12 37.26
N ARG A 780 4.75 18.43 37.44
CA ARG A 780 5.55 19.51 36.84
C ARG A 780 7.03 19.37 37.21
N SER A 781 7.32 19.23 38.50
CA SER A 781 8.66 19.03 39.04
C SER A 781 9.37 17.81 38.45
N ARG A 782 8.65 16.70 38.23
CA ARG A 782 9.19 15.48 37.59
C ARG A 782 9.51 15.69 36.10
N ILE A 783 8.71 16.47 35.38
CA ILE A 783 8.97 16.81 33.96
C ILE A 783 10.20 17.71 33.84
N GLU A 784 10.37 18.68 34.73
CA GLU A 784 11.55 19.54 34.80
C GLU A 784 12.82 18.73 35.08
N GLN A 785 12.80 17.88 36.12
CA GLN A 785 13.92 17.00 36.50
C GLN A 785 14.30 16.00 35.39
N ALA A 786 13.33 15.54 34.60
CA ALA A 786 13.57 14.70 33.42
C ALA A 786 14.12 15.47 32.19
N GLY A 787 14.30 16.80 32.27
CA GLY A 787 14.79 17.64 31.19
C GLY A 787 13.73 18.07 30.17
N GLY A 788 12.44 17.93 30.50
CA GLY A 788 11.33 18.20 29.59
C GLY A 788 11.31 19.63 29.03
N VAL A 789 11.64 20.62 29.86
CA VAL A 789 11.78 22.03 29.46
C VAL A 789 12.77 22.18 28.30
N THR A 790 13.96 21.57 28.42
CA THR A 790 14.99 21.61 27.38
C THR A 790 14.56 20.88 26.10
N MET A 791 13.78 19.80 26.23
CA MET A 791 13.23 19.09 25.08
C MET A 791 12.18 19.92 24.32
N VAL A 792 11.28 20.61 25.03
CA VAL A 792 10.29 21.52 24.44
C VAL A 792 10.97 22.73 23.79
N GLU A 793 12.03 23.29 24.39
CA GLU A 793 12.86 24.34 23.75
C GLU A 793 13.60 23.83 22.50
N ARG A 794 14.09 22.58 22.51
CA ARG A 794 14.69 21.93 21.33
C ARG A 794 13.67 21.74 20.20
N ALA A 795 12.46 21.26 20.51
CA ALA A 795 11.37 21.13 19.55
C ALA A 795 11.03 22.49 18.92
N LYS A 796 10.83 23.51 19.76
CA LYS A 796 10.52 24.89 19.34
C LYS A 796 11.63 25.51 18.48
N SER A 797 12.89 25.35 18.86
CA SER A 797 14.03 25.90 18.10
C SER A 797 14.31 25.16 16.79
N ARG A 798 13.92 23.88 16.68
CA ARG A 798 14.05 23.07 15.45
C ARG A 798 12.92 23.33 14.45
N PHE A 799 11.67 23.39 14.91
CA PHE A 799 10.48 23.49 14.05
C PHE A 799 9.93 24.92 13.95
N GLN A 800 10.80 25.88 13.69
CA GLN A 800 10.47 27.33 13.62
C GLN A 800 9.36 27.65 12.60
N SER A 801 9.24 26.85 11.53
CA SER A 801 8.22 27.00 10.49
C SER A 801 6.89 26.30 10.79
N SER A 802 6.84 25.38 11.77
CA SER A 802 5.61 24.69 12.15
C SER A 802 4.83 25.53 13.17
N ARG A 803 3.76 26.18 12.71
CA ARG A 803 2.89 27.01 13.58
C ARG A 803 2.33 26.22 14.77
N GLU A 804 2.04 24.94 14.56
CA GLU A 804 1.54 24.01 15.56
C GLU A 804 2.58 23.79 16.67
N VAL A 805 3.80 23.34 16.33
CA VAL A 805 4.89 23.19 17.31
C VAL A 805 5.21 24.52 17.99
N GLN A 806 5.16 25.65 17.27
CA GLN A 806 5.36 26.97 17.88
C GLN A 806 4.23 27.39 18.83
N GLN A 807 3.02 26.84 18.73
CA GLN A 807 1.93 27.11 19.67
C GLN A 807 2.08 26.20 20.90
N GLU A 808 2.09 24.88 20.71
CA GLU A 808 2.13 23.92 21.82
C GLU A 808 3.40 24.09 22.68
N ALA A 809 4.55 24.32 22.03
CA ALA A 809 5.81 24.57 22.76
C ALA A 809 5.92 25.99 23.35
N ARG A 810 4.97 26.89 23.12
CA ARG A 810 4.84 28.14 23.91
C ARG A 810 3.99 27.90 25.15
N GLU A 811 2.82 27.29 24.98
CA GLU A 811 1.89 27.02 26.09
C GLU A 811 2.54 26.11 27.15
N ALA A 812 3.17 25.02 26.72
CA ALA A 812 3.93 24.14 27.61
C ALA A 812 5.11 24.85 28.31
N LEU A 813 5.76 25.84 27.68
CA LEU A 813 6.86 26.59 28.31
C LEU A 813 6.41 27.71 29.24
N SER A 814 5.17 28.19 29.17
CA SER A 814 4.60 29.05 30.23
C SER A 814 4.27 28.23 31.48
N ILE A 815 3.75 27.00 31.30
CA ILE A 815 3.39 26.09 32.39
C ILE A 815 4.66 25.54 33.07
N LEU A 816 5.56 24.91 32.32
CA LEU A 816 6.75 24.21 32.83
C LEU A 816 7.91 25.16 33.24
N LYS A 817 7.61 26.40 33.63
CA LYS A 817 8.59 27.42 34.06
C LYS A 817 8.05 28.44 35.08
N ASP A 818 6.77 28.40 35.46
CA ASP A 818 6.09 29.43 36.26
C ASP A 818 6.37 30.87 35.75
N LEU A 819 6.01 31.14 34.47
CA LEU A 819 6.25 32.42 33.75
C LEU A 819 5.02 33.34 33.65
#